data_AF-A0AA37HIC3-F1
#
_entry.id   AF-A0AA37HIC3-F1
#
_cell.length_a   1.000
_cell.length_b   1.000
_cell.length_c   1.000
_cell.angle_alpha   90.00
_cell.angle_beta   90.00
_cell.angle_gamma   90.00
#
_symmetry.space_group_name_H-M   'P 1'
#
loop_
_entity.id
_entity.type
_entity.pdbx_description
1 polymer ?
#
loop_
_entity_poly.entity_id
_entity_poly.type
_entity_poly.pdbx_seq_one_letter_code
_entity_poly.pdbx_strand_id
1 'polypeptide(L)'
;MSEVKAGYCTLCRSRCGSLNVIEDGRLVAVRPNSDHPTGSALCAKGRAAPEMVGSPRRLTVPLRRTRPRHDPDPGFVPITWDEALGEIAARLGEIRTRRGAEAVAFAVTTPSGTPMVDSFEWVERFIRVFGSPNLIYAVEVCGWHKDYAQALTFGRGIGIPDYDRAEAIVLWGHNPARTWLAQATRVAAARRRGATVAVVDPKRGGSGEDADLWLRIRPGTDAALALGAIRHLIATGRYDAPFVRRWTNAPFLIDRDTGRFVRAGELWPGGAEESCLVLGPDGPRPAEADPDDSTILLRGEDVLRARDGRTLSWATALTLLEREAAAYTPDHVAAITGLKPDDLARFNALFEGSPRLAYHSWTGVGQHTNATQTERAIASLYALTGANDRAGGNLWTVPPPSRSVNDYRLLAPHQRAKALGLDALPLGPPSRGWITARDFARAVTEGEPYRVEALMSFGSNIVVSQGASSRNQEALRALGFHVHVDMFLNPTAENADIVLPASMPWEREALRVGFEITQEAAELVQLRQAMVPALLDTRADYDIVFDLACRLGHAEAFFGGSVEAGWNHQLAPLGLTVAELRARPEGIRVPQAVSERKYAAPGADGRPRGFATPTGRAELYSELLLAHGQPPLPAYVPAAGGGDPALPLWLSTAKSGWYVHSSHRHIASLRRKVPDPMVEISPAAAAARGILDGDWTSLCTAHGTARLRARIDPTLADDVVIAEFGWWEDCPPLGRPRDPSTGAGTLNVNDALSDTDRDPVSGSVPLRAVACEIARDEERSRGWWSGGRAFTVTGVRREAADIVALSLAPADGGPLAGFRPGQHVLVATGDGLARSYSLTGPHQDPNRYEIAVKWVGPGTPSPGRMSTHLHGLQAGASLMLEAPQGIFTPPLDGGRPVLLFAAGIGITPFVSYLSALARAGARPPAFHLVHVCRDGGTHPFGQTLRDLAPRLPGLTATRVFTRPAPGDVLGRDYDRAGRDALRDLPPPFPGQRPLAYLCGPEAFVADATALLRAWGLPLYDIASELFTTRTEVPADLTPRTVALARSGQTFTWSPGTGTLLDAAEAAGHRLPSGCRTGQCESCQVRVEAGSVAHLATYDGPPDHCLTCRAVPLVDCVLDA
;
A
#
# COMPACT_ATOMS: atom_id res chain seq x y z
N MET A 1 10.59 -18.39 27.80
CA MET A 1 9.91 -19.52 27.10
C MET A 1 9.63 -19.10 25.67
N SER A 2 9.94 -19.97 24.69
CA SER A 2 9.66 -19.73 23.28
C SER A 2 8.49 -20.59 22.82
N GLU A 3 7.56 -20.00 22.08
CA GLU A 3 6.37 -20.68 21.53
C GLU A 3 6.16 -20.25 20.07
N VAL A 4 5.62 -21.14 19.24
CA VAL A 4 5.20 -20.83 17.86
C VAL A 4 3.71 -21.10 17.72
N LYS A 5 2.95 -20.08 17.32
CA LYS A 5 1.49 -20.15 17.14
C LYS A 5 1.09 -19.96 15.67
N ALA A 6 0.29 -20.88 15.14
CA ALA A 6 -0.27 -20.77 13.81
C ALA A 6 -1.45 -19.77 13.78
N GLY A 7 -1.60 -19.06 12.66
CA GLY A 7 -2.71 -18.14 12.42
C GLY A 7 -2.62 -17.52 11.03
N TYR A 8 -3.13 -16.30 10.87
CA TYR A 8 -3.02 -15.52 9.64
C TYR A 8 -2.89 -14.02 9.93
N CYS A 9 -2.21 -13.30 9.03
CA CYS A 9 -2.03 -11.85 9.10
C CYS A 9 -3.28 -11.12 8.58
N THR A 10 -3.80 -10.13 9.30
CA THR A 10 -5.01 -9.36 8.89
C THR A 10 -4.74 -7.93 8.45
N LEU A 11 -3.47 -7.60 8.15
CA LEU A 11 -3.14 -6.26 7.65
C LEU A 11 -3.67 -6.00 6.23
N CYS A 12 -4.11 -7.02 5.48
CA CYS A 12 -4.78 -6.83 4.19
C CYS A 12 -5.66 -8.02 3.79
N ARG A 13 -6.39 -7.86 2.67
CA ARG A 13 -7.31 -8.85 2.09
C ARG A 13 -6.67 -10.20 1.76
N SER A 14 -5.34 -10.26 1.57
CA SER A 14 -4.65 -11.53 1.29
C SER A 14 -4.72 -12.52 2.42
N ARG A 15 -4.88 -12.05 3.67
CA ARG A 15 -4.97 -12.88 4.88
C ARG A 15 -3.96 -14.02 4.92
N CYS A 16 -2.68 -13.70 4.69
CA CYS A 16 -1.62 -14.68 4.54
C CYS A 16 -1.50 -15.55 5.79
N GLY A 17 -1.59 -16.87 5.64
CA GLY A 17 -1.29 -17.81 6.71
C GLY A 17 0.12 -17.60 7.27
N SER A 18 0.25 -17.67 8.58
CA SER A 18 1.46 -17.25 9.29
C SER A 18 1.78 -18.12 10.51
N LEU A 19 3.07 -18.29 10.77
CA LEU A 19 3.62 -18.78 12.03
C LEU A 19 4.16 -17.59 12.83
N ASN A 20 3.66 -17.41 14.04
CA ASN A 20 4.03 -16.32 14.94
C ASN A 20 4.96 -16.86 16.01
N VAL A 21 6.15 -16.28 16.15
CA VAL A 21 7.16 -16.70 17.14
C VAL A 21 7.10 -15.75 18.33
N ILE A 22 6.86 -16.32 19.51
CA ILE A 22 6.72 -15.61 20.79
C ILE A 22 7.87 -16.01 21.70
N GLU A 23 8.59 -15.01 22.22
CA GLU A 23 9.63 -15.19 23.24
C GLU A 23 9.28 -14.32 24.43
N ASP A 24 9.15 -14.93 25.61
CA ASP A 24 8.85 -14.25 26.88
C ASP A 24 7.63 -13.32 26.79
N GLY A 25 6.57 -13.81 26.15
CA GLY A 25 5.30 -13.10 25.97
C GLY A 25 5.31 -12.02 24.88
N ARG A 26 6.43 -11.85 24.15
CA ARG A 26 6.58 -10.84 23.08
C ARG A 26 6.61 -11.50 21.71
N LEU A 27 5.91 -10.90 20.75
CA LEU A 27 6.00 -11.30 19.35
C LEU A 27 7.36 -10.85 18.80
N VAL A 28 8.22 -11.80 18.42
CA VAL A 28 9.57 -11.52 17.92
C VAL A 28 9.73 -11.75 16.42
N ALA A 29 8.90 -12.61 15.82
CA ALA A 29 8.91 -12.84 14.37
C ALA A 29 7.55 -13.34 13.85
N VAL A 30 7.26 -13.05 12.58
CA VAL A 30 6.14 -13.63 11.83
C VAL A 30 6.66 -14.20 10.50
N ARG A 31 6.38 -15.48 10.26
CA ARG A 31 6.85 -16.23 9.08
C ARG A 31 5.65 -16.74 8.28
N PRO A 32 5.79 -16.97 6.96
CA PRO A 32 4.74 -17.64 6.18
C PRO A 32 4.46 -19.05 6.72
N ASN A 33 3.20 -19.48 6.64
CA ASN A 33 2.80 -20.88 6.89
C ASN A 33 2.34 -21.52 5.57
N SER A 34 3.19 -22.34 4.94
CA SER A 34 2.88 -22.98 3.66
C SER A 34 1.72 -23.96 3.72
N ASP A 35 1.38 -24.48 4.90
CA ASP A 35 0.28 -25.44 5.09
C ASP A 35 -1.09 -24.73 5.07
N HIS A 36 -1.10 -23.41 5.23
CA HIS A 36 -2.31 -22.60 5.11
C HIS A 36 -2.54 -22.22 3.62
N PRO A 37 -3.77 -22.29 3.09
CA PRO A 37 -4.05 -22.08 1.66
C PRO A 37 -3.67 -20.70 1.10
N THR A 38 -3.47 -19.72 1.98
CA THR A 38 -3.01 -18.35 1.64
C THR A 38 -1.58 -18.03 2.11
N GLY A 39 -0.86 -19.00 2.69
CA GLY A 39 0.37 -18.77 3.45
C GLY A 39 1.68 -19.08 2.72
N SER A 40 1.66 -19.30 1.40
CA SER A 40 2.86 -19.55 0.58
C SER A 40 3.87 -18.40 0.61
N ALA A 41 3.43 -17.18 0.92
CA ALA A 41 4.31 -16.04 1.06
C ALA A 41 3.77 -15.00 2.05
N LEU A 42 4.68 -14.20 2.61
CA LEU A 42 4.37 -13.09 3.52
C LEU A 42 5.07 -11.82 3.05
N CYS A 43 4.38 -10.68 3.08
CA CYS A 43 4.95 -9.39 2.70
C CYS A 43 5.75 -8.74 3.85
N ALA A 44 6.54 -7.71 3.53
CA ALA A 44 7.34 -6.97 4.51
C ALA A 44 6.49 -6.38 5.66
N LYS A 45 5.26 -5.95 5.36
CA LYS A 45 4.32 -5.42 6.37
C LYS A 45 3.96 -6.47 7.43
N GLY A 46 3.70 -7.71 6.99
CA GLY A 46 3.44 -8.82 7.90
C GLY A 46 4.66 -9.18 8.74
N ARG A 47 5.87 -9.14 8.14
CA ARG A 47 7.14 -9.36 8.86
C ARG A 47 7.44 -8.27 9.89
N ALA A 48 6.96 -7.05 9.68
CA ALA A 48 7.13 -5.92 10.59
C ALA A 48 6.13 -5.92 11.78
N ALA A 49 5.27 -6.93 11.91
CA ALA A 49 4.32 -7.03 13.02
C ALA A 49 4.95 -6.94 14.43
N PRO A 50 6.14 -7.52 14.72
CA PRO A 50 6.82 -7.32 16.01
C PRO A 50 7.03 -5.85 16.38
N GLU A 51 7.43 -5.03 15.39
CA GLU A 51 7.66 -3.60 15.57
C GLU A 51 6.34 -2.84 15.78
N MET A 52 5.27 -3.25 15.09
CA MET A 52 3.94 -2.65 15.25
C MET A 52 3.33 -2.97 16.63
N VAL A 53 3.32 -4.25 17.02
CA VAL A 53 2.73 -4.73 18.29
C VAL A 53 3.48 -4.15 19.49
N GLY A 54 4.81 -4.14 19.41
CA GLY A 54 5.68 -3.58 20.44
C GLY A 54 5.98 -2.09 20.28
N SER A 55 5.27 -1.35 19.43
CA SER A 55 5.55 0.08 19.20
C SER A 55 5.25 0.90 20.46
N PRO A 56 6.16 1.78 20.92
CA PRO A 56 5.91 2.66 22.06
C PRO A 56 4.91 3.79 21.75
N ARG A 57 4.44 3.89 20.50
CA ARG A 57 3.47 4.90 20.05
C ARG A 57 2.02 4.44 20.11
N ARG A 58 1.79 3.20 20.52
CA ARG A 58 0.44 2.64 20.60
C ARG A 58 -0.40 3.41 21.60
N LEU A 59 -1.66 3.59 21.25
CA LEU A 59 -2.69 3.98 22.20
C LEU A 59 -2.91 2.79 23.15
N THR A 60 -2.83 3.03 24.46
CA THR A 60 -2.93 1.96 25.47
C THR A 60 -3.98 2.21 26.55
N VAL A 61 -4.51 3.44 26.65
CA VAL A 61 -5.57 3.82 27.58
C VAL A 61 -6.53 4.78 26.88
N PRO A 62 -7.82 4.83 27.28
CA PRO A 62 -8.74 5.86 26.81
C PRO A 62 -8.23 7.27 27.13
N LEU A 63 -8.41 8.20 26.20
CA LEU A 63 -7.95 9.59 26.31
C LEU A 63 -9.12 10.56 26.12
N ARG A 64 -9.14 11.64 26.90
CA ARG A 64 -10.07 12.78 26.77
C ARG A 64 -9.30 14.04 26.37
N ARG A 65 -9.80 14.75 25.37
CA ARG A 65 -9.28 16.06 24.95
C ARG A 65 -9.58 17.12 26.02
N THR A 66 -8.63 18.00 26.29
CA THR A 66 -8.82 19.12 27.25
C THR A 66 -8.70 20.50 26.62
N ARG A 67 -8.21 20.60 25.38
CA ARG A 67 -8.06 21.86 24.64
C ARG A 67 -9.03 21.95 23.46
N PRO A 68 -9.37 23.16 22.97
CA PRO A 68 -10.21 23.33 21.79
C PRO A 68 -9.66 22.60 20.55
N ARG A 69 -10.52 22.12 19.65
CA ARG A 69 -10.11 21.34 18.46
C ARG A 69 -9.19 22.05 17.47
N HIS A 70 -9.16 23.39 17.52
CA HIS A 70 -8.25 24.20 16.72
C HIS A 70 -6.84 24.30 17.30
N ASP A 71 -6.62 23.89 18.55
CA ASP A 71 -5.29 23.83 19.16
C ASP A 71 -4.46 22.74 18.48
N PRO A 72 -3.21 23.03 18.04
CA PRO A 72 -2.33 22.02 17.45
C PRO A 72 -1.96 20.89 18.41
N ASP A 73 -2.05 21.11 19.73
CA ASP A 73 -1.91 20.08 20.75
C ASP A 73 -3.29 19.80 21.38
N PRO A 74 -3.87 18.59 21.16
CA PRO A 74 -5.15 18.23 21.75
C PRO A 74 -5.21 18.28 23.29
N GLY A 75 -4.06 18.21 23.96
CA GLY A 75 -3.99 18.16 25.43
C GLY A 75 -4.70 16.93 26.00
N PHE A 76 -4.54 15.77 25.36
CA PHE A 76 -5.19 14.53 25.81
C PHE A 76 -4.76 14.13 27.23
N VAL A 77 -5.73 13.77 28.07
CA VAL A 77 -5.51 13.20 29.41
C VAL A 77 -6.12 11.79 29.50
N PRO A 78 -5.48 10.83 30.21
CA PRO A 78 -6.06 9.51 30.41
C PRO A 78 -7.37 9.55 31.19
N ILE A 79 -8.32 8.70 30.80
CA ILE A 79 -9.56 8.41 31.54
C ILE A 79 -9.79 6.90 31.61
N THR A 80 -10.67 6.44 32.50
CA THR A 80 -11.01 5.01 32.60
C THR A 80 -11.95 4.58 31.46
N TRP A 81 -12.01 3.28 31.18
CA TRP A 81 -12.98 2.74 30.21
C TRP A 81 -14.42 3.01 30.61
N ASP A 82 -14.77 2.90 31.90
CA ASP A 82 -16.14 3.14 32.35
C ASP A 82 -16.56 4.60 32.20
N GLU A 83 -15.67 5.55 32.50
CA GLU A 83 -15.90 6.98 32.23
C GLU A 83 -16.07 7.23 30.73
N ALA A 84 -15.17 6.68 29.91
CA ALA A 84 -15.20 6.88 28.46
C ALA A 84 -16.49 6.31 27.85
N LEU A 85 -16.80 5.03 28.08
CA LEU A 85 -17.96 4.37 27.49
C LEU A 85 -19.27 4.89 28.08
N GLY A 86 -19.29 5.27 29.35
CA GLY A 86 -20.44 5.94 29.99
C GLY A 86 -20.75 7.29 29.34
N GLU A 87 -19.73 8.14 29.15
CA GLU A 87 -19.89 9.44 28.49
C GLU A 87 -20.33 9.28 27.02
N ILE A 88 -19.71 8.36 26.28
CA ILE A 88 -20.06 8.07 24.89
C ILE A 88 -21.51 7.62 24.79
N ALA A 89 -21.93 6.61 25.57
CA ALA A 89 -23.30 6.11 25.54
C ALA A 89 -24.32 7.22 25.90
N ALA A 90 -24.03 8.04 26.91
CA ALA A 90 -24.89 9.16 27.30
C ALA A 90 -25.04 10.18 26.17
N ARG A 91 -23.92 10.67 25.60
CA ARG A 91 -23.93 11.69 24.54
C ARG A 91 -24.59 11.19 23.26
N LEU A 92 -24.26 9.98 22.81
CA LEU A 92 -24.86 9.40 21.60
C LEU A 92 -26.36 9.13 21.79
N GLY A 93 -26.75 8.63 22.97
CA GLY A 93 -28.16 8.40 23.33
C GLY A 93 -28.97 9.70 23.40
N GLU A 94 -28.40 10.75 23.98
CA GLU A 94 -29.02 12.08 24.04
C GLU A 94 -29.26 12.65 22.63
N ILE A 95 -28.24 12.63 21.76
CA ILE A 95 -28.36 13.12 20.37
C ILE A 95 -29.42 12.32 19.63
N ARG A 96 -29.39 10.98 19.73
CA ARG A 96 -30.39 10.09 19.14
C ARG A 96 -31.81 10.46 19.56
N THR A 97 -32.00 10.78 20.83
CA THR A 97 -33.32 11.11 21.40
C THR A 97 -33.79 12.51 20.97
N ARG A 98 -32.88 13.49 20.94
CA ARG A 98 -33.19 14.90 20.66
C ARG A 98 -33.33 15.21 19.17
N ARG A 99 -32.54 14.57 18.30
CA ARG A 99 -32.41 14.90 16.87
C ARG A 99 -32.68 13.73 15.92
N GLY A 100 -32.81 12.51 16.45
CA GLY A 100 -32.86 11.31 15.64
C GLY A 100 -31.48 10.65 15.51
N ALA A 101 -31.48 9.35 15.18
CA ALA A 101 -30.26 8.56 15.06
C ALA A 101 -29.38 9.01 13.86
N GLU A 102 -30.00 9.62 12.85
CA GLU A 102 -29.32 10.18 11.69
C GLU A 102 -28.38 11.35 12.01
N ALA A 103 -28.57 12.05 13.14
CA ALA A 103 -27.69 13.12 13.58
C ALA A 103 -26.33 12.60 14.12
N VAL A 104 -26.17 11.29 14.27
CA VAL A 104 -24.90 10.63 14.59
C VAL A 104 -24.40 9.90 13.34
N ALA A 105 -23.26 10.33 12.82
CA ALA A 105 -22.55 9.60 11.77
C ALA A 105 -21.56 8.61 12.39
N PHE A 106 -21.22 7.59 11.61
CA PHE A 106 -20.18 6.62 11.91
C PHE A 106 -19.16 6.58 10.78
N ALA A 107 -17.92 6.25 11.08
CA ALA A 107 -16.90 5.98 10.06
C ALA A 107 -16.16 4.69 10.37
N VAL A 108 -15.91 3.88 9.35
CA VAL A 108 -15.18 2.61 9.52
C VAL A 108 -14.14 2.49 8.41
N THR A 109 -12.91 2.14 8.79
CA THR A 109 -11.84 1.89 7.82
C THR A 109 -12.06 0.58 7.04
N THR A 110 -11.39 0.43 5.89
CA THR A 110 -11.63 -0.73 5.03
C THR A 110 -11.07 -2.03 5.62
N PRO A 111 -11.84 -3.14 5.64
CA PRO A 111 -11.36 -4.47 6.02
C PRO A 111 -10.45 -5.08 4.94
N SER A 112 -10.29 -4.44 3.78
CA SER A 112 -9.37 -4.91 2.72
C SER A 112 -7.91 -4.52 2.98
N GLY A 113 -7.64 -3.63 3.93
CA GLY A 113 -6.32 -3.10 4.24
C GLY A 113 -6.09 -2.83 5.73
N THR A 114 -6.90 -3.38 6.62
CA THR A 114 -6.76 -3.14 8.07
C THR A 114 -7.27 -4.35 8.86
N PRO A 115 -6.85 -4.49 10.13
CA PRO A 115 -7.39 -5.53 11.02
C PRO A 115 -8.85 -5.31 11.43
N MET A 116 -9.52 -4.25 10.93
CA MET A 116 -10.96 -4.02 11.10
C MET A 116 -11.81 -5.19 10.60
N VAL A 117 -11.27 -6.02 9.70
CA VAL A 117 -11.94 -7.23 9.20
C VAL A 117 -12.38 -8.20 10.31
N ASP A 118 -11.72 -8.18 11.48
CA ASP A 118 -12.08 -9.02 12.63
C ASP A 118 -13.36 -8.56 13.33
N SER A 119 -13.72 -7.29 13.18
CA SER A 119 -14.80 -6.64 13.94
C SER A 119 -15.84 -5.95 13.06
N PHE A 120 -15.59 -5.84 11.75
CA PHE A 120 -16.38 -5.07 10.80
C PHE A 120 -17.88 -5.40 10.86
N GLU A 121 -18.25 -6.69 10.87
CA GLU A 121 -19.66 -7.10 10.92
C GLU A 121 -20.34 -6.67 12.24
N TRP A 122 -19.61 -6.71 13.35
CA TRP A 122 -20.13 -6.29 14.66
C TRP A 122 -20.29 -4.77 14.77
N VAL A 123 -19.34 -4.02 14.21
CA VAL A 123 -19.42 -2.55 14.14
C VAL A 123 -20.60 -2.14 13.25
N GLU A 124 -20.77 -2.73 12.06
CA GLU A 124 -21.93 -2.44 11.22
C GLU A 124 -23.26 -2.81 11.88
N ARG A 125 -23.31 -3.96 12.58
CA ARG A 125 -24.48 -4.34 13.36
C ARG A 125 -24.82 -3.26 14.39
N PHE A 126 -23.83 -2.74 15.10
CA PHE A 126 -24.03 -1.72 16.13
C PHE A 126 -24.62 -0.45 15.53
N ILE A 127 -24.07 0.02 14.42
CA ILE A 127 -24.54 1.21 13.72
C ILE A 127 -26.01 1.06 13.29
N ARG A 128 -26.36 -0.10 12.74
CA ARG A 128 -27.73 -0.38 12.25
C ARG A 128 -28.73 -0.51 13.38
N VAL A 129 -28.35 -1.16 14.48
CA VAL A 129 -29.19 -1.29 15.69
C VAL A 129 -29.31 0.05 16.44
N PHE A 130 -28.25 0.86 16.44
CA PHE A 130 -28.31 2.25 16.88
C PHE A 130 -29.32 3.07 16.06
N GLY A 131 -29.47 2.72 14.78
CA GLY A 131 -30.46 3.28 13.88
C GLY A 131 -29.94 4.38 12.97
N SER A 132 -28.62 4.56 12.87
CA SER A 132 -28.04 5.57 11.97
C SER A 132 -27.90 5.02 10.55
N PRO A 133 -28.36 5.76 9.52
CA PRO A 133 -28.10 5.45 8.12
C PRO A 133 -26.75 5.97 7.62
N ASN A 134 -25.99 6.68 8.45
CA ASN A 134 -24.84 7.49 8.04
C ASN A 134 -23.51 6.82 8.40
N LEU A 135 -23.08 5.86 7.57
CA LEU A 135 -21.78 5.18 7.70
C LEU A 135 -20.82 5.56 6.57
N ILE A 136 -19.75 6.27 6.91
CA ILE A 136 -18.64 6.61 6.00
C ILE A 136 -17.70 5.39 5.90
N TYR A 137 -17.60 4.81 4.71
CA TYR A 137 -16.83 3.57 4.49
C TYR A 137 -15.79 3.66 3.35
N ALA A 138 -15.83 4.74 2.55
CA ALA A 138 -14.94 4.95 1.39
C ALA A 138 -15.07 3.88 0.28
N VAL A 139 -16.25 3.25 0.17
CA VAL A 139 -16.49 2.22 -0.85
C VAL A 139 -16.48 2.81 -2.25
N GLU A 140 -16.92 4.06 -2.40
CA GLU A 140 -16.83 4.88 -3.62
C GLU A 140 -15.39 5.02 -4.13
N VAL A 141 -14.40 5.01 -3.23
CA VAL A 141 -12.98 5.14 -3.59
C VAL A 141 -12.34 3.79 -3.95
N CYS A 142 -12.88 2.66 -3.47
CA CYS A 142 -12.16 1.39 -3.55
C CYS A 142 -13.02 0.18 -3.94
N GLY A 143 -14.12 -0.07 -3.23
CA GLY A 143 -14.86 -1.33 -3.31
C GLY A 143 -15.97 -1.35 -4.36
N TRP A 144 -16.59 -0.20 -4.63
CA TRP A 144 -17.84 -0.12 -5.39
C TRP A 144 -17.71 -0.72 -6.80
N HIS A 145 -16.65 -0.32 -7.52
CA HIS A 145 -16.44 -0.68 -8.92
C HIS A 145 -16.21 -2.19 -9.10
N LYS A 146 -15.41 -2.79 -8.22
CA LYS A 146 -15.15 -4.24 -8.23
C LYS A 146 -16.38 -5.07 -7.83
N ASP A 147 -17.11 -4.64 -6.79
CA ASP A 147 -18.13 -5.47 -6.13
C ASP A 147 -19.56 -5.20 -6.63
N TYR A 148 -19.86 -3.96 -7.03
CA TYR A 148 -21.24 -3.50 -7.31
C TYR A 148 -21.44 -3.01 -8.75
N ALA A 149 -20.45 -2.38 -9.40
CA ALA A 149 -20.61 -1.97 -10.79
C ALA A 149 -20.75 -3.20 -11.72
N GLN A 150 -19.97 -4.26 -11.48
CA GLN A 150 -20.11 -5.56 -12.16
C GLN A 150 -21.50 -6.20 -11.95
N ALA A 151 -22.14 -5.94 -10.81
CA ALA A 151 -23.48 -6.47 -10.53
C ALA A 151 -24.57 -5.84 -11.42
N LEU A 152 -24.32 -4.67 -12.02
CA LEU A 152 -25.21 -4.08 -13.04
C LEU A 152 -25.24 -4.91 -14.34
N THR A 153 -24.24 -5.76 -14.58
CA THR A 153 -24.18 -6.65 -15.75
C THR A 153 -24.53 -8.09 -15.38
N PHE A 154 -23.97 -8.63 -14.31
CA PHE A 154 -24.12 -10.06 -13.96
C PHE A 154 -25.07 -10.33 -12.78
N GLY A 155 -25.63 -9.30 -12.14
CA GLY A 155 -26.45 -9.43 -10.94
C GLY A 155 -25.67 -9.70 -9.66
N ARG A 156 -24.34 -9.76 -9.75
CA ARG A 156 -23.40 -10.02 -8.66
C ARG A 156 -22.00 -9.53 -9.01
N GLY A 157 -21.16 -9.35 -7.98
CA GLY A 157 -19.75 -8.95 -8.15
C GLY A 157 -18.91 -9.96 -8.94
N ILE A 158 -17.72 -9.51 -9.35
CA ILE A 158 -16.75 -10.31 -10.11
C ILE A 158 -16.43 -11.64 -9.40
N GLY A 159 -16.40 -12.73 -10.17
CA GLY A 159 -15.95 -14.02 -9.65
C GLY A 159 -14.45 -14.02 -9.33
N ILE A 160 -14.02 -14.94 -8.47
CA ILE A 160 -12.59 -15.16 -8.21
C ILE A 160 -11.96 -15.76 -9.47
N PRO A 161 -10.86 -15.17 -9.99
CA PRO A 161 -10.20 -15.69 -11.18
C PRO A 161 -9.63 -17.10 -10.93
N ASP A 162 -9.96 -18.05 -11.81
CA ASP A 162 -9.43 -19.42 -11.79
C ASP A 162 -8.07 -19.49 -12.51
N TYR A 163 -7.07 -18.86 -11.90
CA TYR A 163 -5.71 -18.82 -12.44
C TYR A 163 -5.12 -20.21 -12.66
N ASP A 164 -5.61 -21.26 -11.98
CA ASP A 164 -5.06 -22.62 -12.12
C ASP A 164 -5.34 -23.23 -13.49
N ARG A 165 -6.43 -22.82 -14.15
CA ARG A 165 -6.87 -23.37 -15.44
C ARG A 165 -6.93 -22.34 -16.57
N ALA A 166 -6.57 -21.08 -16.27
CA ALA A 166 -6.57 -19.99 -17.24
C ALA A 166 -5.50 -20.20 -18.32
N GLU A 167 -5.84 -19.88 -19.56
CA GLU A 167 -4.94 -19.81 -20.72
C GLU A 167 -4.54 -18.36 -21.02
N ALA A 168 -5.40 -17.40 -20.64
CA ALA A 168 -5.13 -15.98 -20.68
C ALA A 168 -5.57 -15.32 -19.36
N ILE A 169 -4.78 -14.34 -18.89
CA ILE A 169 -5.05 -13.57 -17.69
C ILE A 169 -4.96 -12.08 -18.02
N VAL A 170 -6.01 -11.32 -17.69
CA VAL A 170 -6.01 -9.86 -17.80
C VAL A 170 -6.06 -9.22 -16.40
N LEU A 171 -4.98 -8.55 -16.01
CA LEU A 171 -4.93 -7.73 -14.80
C LEU A 171 -5.16 -6.27 -15.19
N TRP A 172 -6.33 -5.72 -14.86
CA TRP A 172 -6.78 -4.42 -15.35
C TRP A 172 -6.86 -3.40 -14.22
N GLY A 173 -5.91 -2.46 -14.14
CA GLY A 173 -5.81 -1.54 -13.01
C GLY A 173 -5.65 -2.26 -11.66
N HIS A 174 -5.05 -3.46 -11.68
CA HIS A 174 -4.83 -4.34 -10.53
C HIS A 174 -3.40 -4.87 -10.52
N ASN A 175 -2.70 -4.66 -9.42
CA ASN A 175 -1.28 -5.04 -9.26
C ASN A 175 -1.11 -5.99 -8.06
N PRO A 176 -1.45 -7.28 -8.20
CA PRO A 176 -1.38 -8.25 -7.11
C PRO A 176 0.03 -8.42 -6.54
N ALA A 177 1.09 -8.16 -7.32
CA ALA A 177 2.47 -8.21 -6.81
C ALA A 177 2.73 -7.21 -5.66
N ARG A 178 1.95 -6.12 -5.60
CA ARG A 178 2.03 -5.10 -4.54
C ARG A 178 0.90 -5.20 -3.52
N THR A 179 -0.28 -5.64 -3.93
CA THR A 179 -1.52 -5.54 -3.14
C THR A 179 -2.11 -6.88 -2.69
N TRP A 180 -1.76 -8.00 -3.34
CA TRP A 180 -2.34 -9.32 -3.05
C TRP A 180 -1.38 -10.47 -3.42
N LEU A 181 -0.37 -10.67 -2.58
CA LEU A 181 0.74 -11.59 -2.86
C LEU A 181 0.30 -13.03 -3.17
N ALA A 182 -0.75 -13.52 -2.49
CA ALA A 182 -1.26 -14.86 -2.75
C ALA A 182 -1.88 -15.01 -4.15
N GLN A 183 -2.47 -13.96 -4.73
CA GLN A 183 -2.85 -13.99 -6.15
C GLN A 183 -1.61 -13.91 -7.06
N ALA A 184 -0.62 -13.07 -6.71
CA ALA A 184 0.59 -12.90 -7.51
C ALA A 184 1.35 -14.23 -7.70
N THR A 185 1.47 -15.04 -6.64
CA THR A 185 2.12 -16.36 -6.74
C THR A 185 1.38 -17.31 -7.68
N ARG A 186 0.04 -17.21 -7.75
CA ARG A 186 -0.80 -18.01 -8.64
C ARG A 186 -0.76 -17.53 -10.09
N VAL A 187 -0.74 -16.22 -10.33
CA VAL A 187 -0.52 -15.65 -11.67
C VAL A 187 0.84 -16.08 -12.21
N ALA A 188 1.89 -16.00 -11.39
CA ALA A 188 3.22 -16.48 -11.78
C ALA A 188 3.24 -17.99 -12.07
N ALA A 189 2.48 -18.80 -11.31
CA ALA A 189 2.34 -20.22 -11.58
C ALA A 189 1.58 -20.49 -12.90
N ALA A 190 0.54 -19.71 -13.21
CA ALA A 190 -0.19 -19.80 -14.46
C ALA A 190 0.69 -19.48 -15.67
N ARG A 191 1.47 -18.40 -15.58
CA ARG A 191 2.44 -18.03 -16.62
C ARG A 191 3.47 -19.13 -16.87
N ARG A 192 4.02 -19.75 -15.81
CA ARG A 192 4.93 -20.91 -15.94
C ARG A 192 4.29 -22.13 -16.61
N ARG A 193 2.96 -22.26 -16.55
CA ARG A 193 2.21 -23.30 -17.28
C ARG A 193 1.88 -22.91 -18.73
N GLY A 194 2.23 -21.71 -19.16
CA GLY A 194 2.00 -21.21 -20.52
C GLY A 194 0.82 -20.25 -20.67
N ALA A 195 0.18 -19.82 -19.57
CA ALA A 195 -0.87 -18.81 -19.66
C ALA A 195 -0.29 -17.44 -20.08
N THR A 196 -0.94 -16.77 -21.03
CA THR A 196 -0.57 -15.40 -21.43
C THR A 196 -1.07 -14.40 -20.39
N VAL A 197 -0.20 -13.54 -19.88
CA VAL A 197 -0.54 -12.50 -18.90
C VAL A 197 -0.48 -11.12 -19.53
N ALA A 198 -1.62 -10.44 -19.58
CA ALA A 198 -1.75 -9.05 -19.98
C ALA A 198 -2.02 -8.14 -18.77
N VAL A 199 -1.34 -6.99 -18.72
CA VAL A 199 -1.47 -5.98 -17.66
C VAL A 199 -1.83 -4.65 -18.29
N VAL A 200 -3.00 -4.12 -17.92
CA VAL A 200 -3.45 -2.77 -18.29
C VAL A 200 -3.20 -1.84 -17.11
N ASP A 201 -2.10 -1.09 -17.16
CA ASP A 201 -1.68 -0.19 -16.08
C ASP A 201 -0.73 0.88 -16.65
N PRO A 202 -0.87 2.17 -16.33
CA PRO A 202 0.11 3.19 -16.70
C PRO A 202 1.52 2.90 -16.15
N LYS A 203 1.62 2.14 -15.05
CA LYS A 203 2.88 1.80 -14.38
C LYS A 203 3.31 0.38 -14.70
N ARG A 204 4.56 0.20 -15.14
CA ARG A 204 5.13 -1.13 -15.38
C ARG A 204 5.39 -1.92 -14.10
N GLY A 205 5.85 -1.23 -13.05
CA GLY A 205 6.42 -1.86 -11.87
C GLY A 205 5.51 -2.88 -11.16
N GLY A 206 6.07 -4.00 -10.70
CA GLY A 206 5.31 -5.13 -10.16
C GLY A 206 4.73 -6.01 -11.26
N SER A 207 3.40 -6.15 -11.34
CA SER A 207 2.78 -7.11 -12.26
C SER A 207 3.10 -6.89 -13.75
N GLY A 208 3.44 -5.67 -14.19
CA GLY A 208 3.80 -5.38 -15.59
C GLY A 208 5.25 -5.68 -15.97
N GLU A 209 6.14 -5.98 -15.01
CA GLU A 209 7.55 -6.30 -15.28
C GLU A 209 7.69 -7.63 -16.04
N ASP A 210 6.94 -8.64 -15.59
CA ASP A 210 6.96 -10.01 -16.13
C ASP A 210 5.75 -10.33 -17.03
N ALA A 211 4.94 -9.33 -17.41
CA ALA A 211 3.77 -9.53 -18.27
C ALA A 211 4.19 -9.81 -19.73
N ASP A 212 3.43 -10.66 -20.42
CA ASP A 212 3.65 -10.95 -21.84
C ASP A 212 3.12 -9.80 -22.73
N LEU A 213 2.11 -9.07 -22.22
CA LEU A 213 1.61 -7.83 -22.80
C LEU A 213 1.39 -6.79 -21.69
N TRP A 214 2.18 -5.72 -21.68
CA TRP A 214 1.94 -4.57 -20.82
C TRP A 214 1.39 -3.41 -21.64
N LEU A 215 0.17 -2.98 -21.32
CA LEU A 215 -0.54 -1.88 -21.95
C LEU A 215 -0.40 -0.65 -21.06
N ARG A 216 0.54 0.23 -21.42
CA ARG A 216 0.80 1.53 -20.75
C ARG A 216 -0.32 2.52 -21.06
N ILE A 217 -1.49 2.27 -20.48
CA ILE A 217 -2.71 3.04 -20.75
C ILE A 217 -2.65 4.43 -20.11
N ARG A 218 -3.18 5.45 -20.80
CA ARG A 218 -3.42 6.76 -20.21
C ARG A 218 -4.48 6.64 -19.09
N PRO A 219 -4.25 7.17 -17.88
CA PRO A 219 -5.20 7.05 -16.77
C PRO A 219 -6.62 7.51 -17.15
N GLY A 220 -7.63 6.69 -16.82
CA GLY A 220 -9.04 7.02 -17.03
C GLY A 220 -9.56 6.78 -18.45
N THR A 221 -8.79 6.12 -19.32
CA THR A 221 -9.17 5.85 -20.72
C THR A 221 -9.56 4.39 -20.99
N ASP A 222 -9.66 3.59 -19.92
CA ASP A 222 -9.95 2.15 -19.95
C ASP A 222 -11.27 1.79 -20.64
N ALA A 223 -12.31 2.63 -20.49
CA ALA A 223 -13.59 2.42 -21.18
C ALA A 223 -13.43 2.44 -22.71
N ALA A 224 -12.58 3.33 -23.25
CA ALA A 224 -12.33 3.40 -24.69
C ALA A 224 -11.60 2.14 -25.19
N LEU A 225 -10.66 1.61 -24.40
CA LEU A 225 -10.00 0.34 -24.70
C LEU A 225 -11.01 -0.83 -24.73
N ALA A 226 -11.88 -0.92 -23.72
CA ALA A 226 -12.91 -1.96 -23.66
C ALA A 226 -13.92 -1.85 -24.82
N LEU A 227 -14.38 -0.63 -25.15
CA LEU A 227 -15.30 -0.38 -26.27
C LEU A 227 -14.66 -0.70 -27.63
N GLY A 228 -13.35 -0.44 -27.79
CA GLY A 228 -12.58 -0.87 -28.95
C GLY A 228 -12.52 -2.39 -29.12
N ALA A 229 -12.31 -3.12 -28.02
CA ALA A 229 -12.34 -4.58 -28.02
C ALA A 229 -13.74 -5.15 -28.31
N ILE A 230 -14.79 -4.53 -27.73
CA ILE A 230 -16.20 -4.87 -28.05
C ILE A 230 -16.47 -4.68 -29.54
N ARG A 231 -16.10 -3.53 -30.10
CA ARG A 231 -16.23 -3.24 -31.54
C ARG A 231 -15.56 -4.33 -32.37
N HIS A 232 -14.33 -4.70 -32.02
CA HIS A 232 -13.56 -5.74 -32.71
C HIS A 232 -14.28 -7.09 -32.70
N LEU A 233 -14.73 -7.56 -31.53
CA LEU A 233 -15.43 -8.84 -31.42
C LEU A 233 -16.73 -8.87 -32.23
N ILE A 234 -17.53 -7.80 -32.18
CA ILE A 234 -18.79 -7.70 -32.91
C ILE A 234 -18.52 -7.66 -34.42
N ALA A 235 -17.62 -6.79 -34.89
CA ALA A 235 -17.34 -6.61 -36.32
C ALA A 235 -16.74 -7.87 -36.96
N THR A 236 -15.95 -8.65 -36.22
CA THR A 236 -15.33 -9.89 -36.70
C THR A 236 -16.18 -11.14 -36.45
N GLY A 237 -17.25 -11.03 -35.66
CA GLY A 237 -18.08 -12.16 -35.23
C GLY A 237 -17.35 -13.16 -34.31
N ARG A 238 -16.25 -12.75 -33.66
CA ARG A 238 -15.38 -13.64 -32.83
C ARG A 238 -15.79 -13.74 -31.35
N TYR A 239 -16.98 -13.28 -30.99
CA TYR A 239 -17.57 -13.48 -29.66
C TYR A 239 -18.23 -14.86 -29.52
N ASP A 240 -18.57 -15.29 -28.29
CA ASP A 240 -19.29 -16.54 -28.02
C ASP A 240 -20.77 -16.41 -28.44
N ALA A 241 -21.06 -16.55 -29.73
CA ALA A 241 -22.43 -16.33 -30.24
C ALA A 241 -23.51 -17.21 -29.57
N PRO A 242 -23.29 -18.50 -29.29
CA PRO A 242 -24.23 -19.31 -28.51
C PRO A 242 -24.48 -18.76 -27.11
N PHE A 243 -23.42 -18.38 -26.37
CA PHE A 243 -23.58 -17.79 -25.05
C PHE A 243 -24.27 -16.43 -25.13
N VAL A 244 -23.85 -15.54 -26.03
CA VAL A 244 -24.40 -14.19 -26.17
C VAL A 244 -25.90 -14.25 -26.49
N ARG A 245 -26.32 -15.15 -27.39
CA ARG A 245 -27.74 -15.34 -27.73
C ARG A 245 -28.56 -15.84 -26.57
N ARG A 246 -28.05 -16.81 -25.81
CA ARG A 246 -28.82 -17.49 -24.77
C ARG A 246 -28.77 -16.77 -23.41
N TRP A 247 -27.63 -16.24 -23.03
CA TRP A 247 -27.32 -15.87 -21.65
C TRP A 247 -27.12 -14.38 -21.43
N THR A 248 -27.18 -13.58 -22.48
CA THR A 248 -27.17 -12.12 -22.40
C THR A 248 -28.49 -11.56 -22.93
N ASN A 249 -28.76 -10.28 -22.69
CA ASN A 249 -29.89 -9.58 -23.29
C ASN A 249 -29.58 -8.98 -24.68
N ALA A 250 -28.46 -9.39 -25.32
CA ALA A 250 -28.11 -9.04 -26.69
C ALA A 250 -29.27 -9.13 -27.72
N PRO A 251 -30.10 -10.19 -27.74
CA PRO A 251 -31.18 -10.31 -28.72
C PRO A 251 -32.46 -9.57 -28.34
N PHE A 252 -32.53 -8.95 -27.15
CA PHE A 252 -33.77 -8.33 -26.68
C PHE A 252 -34.11 -7.11 -27.53
N LEU A 253 -35.39 -6.98 -27.90
CA LEU A 253 -35.88 -5.86 -28.69
C LEU A 253 -36.03 -4.62 -27.77
N ILE A 254 -35.50 -3.49 -28.22
CA ILE A 254 -35.57 -2.21 -27.52
C ILE A 254 -36.30 -1.22 -28.42
N ASP A 255 -37.36 -0.61 -27.88
CA ASP A 255 -38.01 0.53 -28.51
C ASP A 255 -37.04 1.72 -28.53
N ARG A 256 -36.71 2.20 -29.72
CA ARG A 256 -35.72 3.25 -29.95
C ARG A 256 -36.20 4.63 -29.50
N ASP A 257 -37.51 4.83 -29.40
CA ASP A 257 -38.07 6.12 -29.00
C ASP A 257 -38.05 6.28 -27.47
N THR A 258 -38.29 5.18 -26.75
CA THR A 258 -38.33 5.18 -25.26
C THR A 258 -37.06 4.65 -24.61
N GLY A 259 -36.25 3.89 -25.34
CA GLY A 259 -35.10 3.14 -24.82
C GLY A 259 -35.49 1.94 -23.95
N ARG A 260 -36.78 1.62 -23.83
CA ARG A 260 -37.28 0.51 -23.00
C ARG A 260 -37.28 -0.79 -23.79
N PHE A 261 -37.14 -1.92 -23.11
CA PHE A 261 -37.35 -3.21 -23.76
C PHE A 261 -38.81 -3.36 -24.20
N VAL A 262 -39.03 -3.87 -25.40
CA VAL A 262 -40.37 -4.20 -25.89
C VAL A 262 -40.90 -5.42 -25.13
N ARG A 263 -42.10 -5.29 -24.57
CA ARG A 263 -42.76 -6.32 -23.76
C ARG A 263 -43.84 -7.07 -24.54
N ALA A 264 -44.09 -8.32 -24.16
CA ALA A 264 -45.15 -9.13 -24.76
C ALA A 264 -46.55 -8.48 -24.66
N GLY A 265 -46.83 -7.81 -23.53
CA GLY A 265 -48.09 -7.09 -23.31
C GLY A 265 -48.36 -5.96 -24.31
N GLU A 266 -47.31 -5.40 -24.91
CA GLU A 266 -47.40 -4.33 -25.91
C GLU A 266 -47.79 -4.85 -27.29
N LEU A 267 -47.52 -6.13 -27.61
CA LEU A 267 -47.77 -6.68 -28.95
C LEU A 267 -49.05 -7.51 -29.04
N TRP A 268 -49.43 -8.27 -28.00
CA TRP A 268 -50.63 -9.12 -28.07
C TRP A 268 -51.42 -9.18 -26.75
N PRO A 269 -52.75 -9.41 -26.82
CA PRO A 269 -53.59 -9.60 -25.63
C PRO A 269 -53.11 -10.78 -24.77
N GLY A 270 -53.06 -10.58 -23.43
CA GLY A 270 -52.63 -11.61 -22.49
C GLY A 270 -51.11 -11.85 -22.43
N GLY A 271 -50.31 -11.08 -23.15
CA GLY A 271 -48.86 -11.08 -23.00
C GLY A 271 -48.43 -10.58 -21.61
N ALA A 272 -47.38 -11.17 -21.04
CA ALA A 272 -46.86 -10.75 -19.74
C ALA A 272 -46.12 -9.41 -19.84
N GLU A 273 -46.42 -8.47 -18.93
CA GLU A 273 -45.83 -7.12 -18.89
C GLU A 273 -44.32 -7.12 -18.62
N GLU A 274 -43.79 -8.18 -18.01
CA GLU A 274 -42.36 -8.32 -17.69
C GLU A 274 -41.59 -9.12 -18.76
N SER A 275 -42.28 -9.82 -19.66
CA SER A 275 -41.63 -10.72 -20.63
C SER A 275 -41.04 -9.91 -21.78
N CYS A 276 -39.71 -9.92 -21.86
CA CYS A 276 -38.95 -9.28 -22.94
C CYS A 276 -39.11 -10.07 -24.24
N LEU A 277 -39.05 -9.37 -25.37
CA LEU A 277 -39.17 -10.00 -26.69
C LEU A 277 -37.83 -10.21 -27.39
N VAL A 278 -37.77 -11.26 -28.19
CA VAL A 278 -36.72 -11.56 -29.16
C VAL A 278 -37.34 -11.78 -30.53
N LEU A 279 -36.55 -11.65 -31.61
CA LEU A 279 -37.01 -11.93 -32.97
C LEU A 279 -36.55 -13.31 -33.42
N GLY A 280 -37.51 -14.18 -33.76
CA GLY A 280 -37.28 -15.45 -34.46
C GLY A 280 -37.72 -15.37 -35.94
N PRO A 281 -37.57 -16.46 -36.70
CA PRO A 281 -37.94 -16.53 -38.12
C PRO A 281 -39.44 -16.28 -38.36
N ASP A 282 -40.30 -16.67 -37.42
CA ASP A 282 -41.75 -16.50 -37.50
C ASP A 282 -42.25 -15.17 -36.90
N GLY A 283 -41.34 -14.29 -36.47
CA GLY A 283 -41.64 -12.99 -35.87
C GLY A 283 -41.26 -12.87 -34.37
N PRO A 284 -41.75 -11.82 -33.69
CA PRO A 284 -41.41 -11.56 -32.30
C PRO A 284 -42.06 -12.59 -31.36
N ARG A 285 -41.32 -13.06 -30.37
CA ARG A 285 -41.79 -14.02 -29.36
C ARG A 285 -41.15 -13.77 -27.99
N PRO A 286 -41.77 -14.25 -26.88
CA PRO A 286 -41.19 -14.17 -25.55
C PRO A 286 -39.78 -14.77 -25.48
N ALA A 287 -38.86 -14.07 -24.81
CA ALA A 287 -37.48 -14.52 -24.63
C ALA A 287 -37.35 -15.85 -23.86
N GLU A 288 -38.41 -16.27 -23.13
CA GLU A 288 -38.43 -17.53 -22.38
C GLU A 288 -38.95 -18.73 -23.19
N ALA A 289 -39.53 -18.53 -24.38
CA ALA A 289 -40.27 -19.58 -25.09
C ALA A 289 -39.39 -20.70 -25.67
N ASP A 290 -38.20 -20.36 -26.17
CA ASP A 290 -37.14 -21.32 -26.53
C ASP A 290 -35.79 -20.59 -26.52
N PRO A 291 -35.02 -20.69 -25.42
CA PRO A 291 -33.74 -20.00 -25.27
C PRO A 291 -32.56 -20.69 -25.98
N ASP A 292 -32.76 -21.91 -26.51
CA ASP A 292 -31.74 -22.67 -27.24
C ASP A 292 -31.86 -22.55 -28.77
N ASP A 293 -32.87 -21.82 -29.23
CA ASP A 293 -33.10 -21.57 -30.64
C ASP A 293 -31.97 -20.71 -31.26
N SER A 294 -31.13 -21.37 -32.04
CA SER A 294 -30.04 -20.75 -32.80
C SER A 294 -30.50 -19.74 -33.86
N THR A 295 -31.79 -19.75 -34.23
CA THR A 295 -32.39 -18.84 -35.22
C THR A 295 -32.79 -17.49 -34.64
N ILE A 296 -32.75 -17.30 -33.32
CA ILE A 296 -32.97 -15.98 -32.71
C ILE A 296 -31.95 -14.99 -33.25
N LEU A 297 -32.47 -13.88 -33.75
CA LEU A 297 -31.69 -12.80 -34.33
C LEU A 297 -30.94 -12.03 -33.23
N LEU A 298 -29.61 -11.99 -33.36
CA LEU A 298 -28.76 -11.22 -32.46
C LEU A 298 -28.69 -9.73 -32.85
N ARG A 299 -28.72 -9.44 -34.16
CA ARG A 299 -28.59 -8.09 -34.72
C ARG A 299 -29.70 -7.81 -35.70
N GLY A 300 -30.42 -6.73 -35.49
CA GLY A 300 -31.55 -6.35 -36.31
C GLY A 300 -32.20 -5.09 -35.77
N GLU A 301 -32.88 -4.41 -36.66
CA GLU A 301 -33.79 -3.32 -36.36
C GLU A 301 -34.88 -3.30 -37.43
N ASP A 302 -36.08 -2.93 -37.02
CA ASP A 302 -37.22 -2.80 -37.91
C ASP A 302 -38.32 -2.00 -37.19
N VAL A 303 -39.54 -2.07 -37.71
CA VAL A 303 -40.75 -1.59 -37.07
C VAL A 303 -41.68 -2.74 -36.73
N LEU A 304 -42.37 -2.62 -35.60
CA LEU A 304 -43.49 -3.49 -35.21
C LEU A 304 -44.73 -2.63 -35.00
N ARG A 305 -45.91 -3.26 -35.09
CA ARG A 305 -47.17 -2.63 -34.73
C ARG A 305 -47.54 -3.06 -33.32
N ALA A 306 -47.63 -2.12 -32.39
CA ALA A 306 -48.14 -2.42 -31.05
C ALA A 306 -49.66 -2.61 -31.06
N ARG A 307 -50.16 -3.22 -30.00
CA ARG A 307 -51.58 -3.50 -29.78
C ARG A 307 -52.44 -2.24 -29.76
N ASP A 308 -51.91 -1.13 -29.24
CA ASP A 308 -52.63 0.15 -29.19
C ASP A 308 -52.60 0.91 -30.53
N GLY A 309 -52.01 0.32 -31.57
CA GLY A 309 -51.90 0.91 -32.89
C GLY A 309 -50.74 1.89 -33.05
N ARG A 310 -49.81 2.02 -32.09
CA ARG A 310 -48.54 2.73 -32.35
C ARG A 310 -47.61 1.89 -33.21
N THR A 311 -46.78 2.54 -34.01
CA THR A 311 -45.64 1.89 -34.67
C THR A 311 -44.43 1.99 -33.74
N LEU A 312 -43.86 0.86 -33.36
CA LEU A 312 -42.68 0.75 -32.50
C LEU A 312 -41.45 0.55 -33.38
N SER A 313 -40.53 1.52 -33.42
CA SER A 313 -39.22 1.30 -34.04
C SER A 313 -38.33 0.58 -33.04
N TRP A 314 -37.86 -0.61 -33.38
CA TRP A 314 -37.06 -1.41 -32.47
C TRP A 314 -35.67 -1.71 -33.02
N ALA A 315 -34.72 -1.93 -32.12
CA ALA A 315 -33.42 -2.53 -32.42
C ALA A 315 -33.05 -3.56 -31.36
N THR A 316 -32.23 -4.56 -31.69
CA THR A 316 -31.68 -5.45 -30.65
C THR A 316 -30.64 -4.72 -29.80
N ALA A 317 -30.47 -5.13 -28.55
CA ALA A 317 -29.44 -4.60 -27.65
C ALA A 317 -28.02 -4.68 -28.25
N LEU A 318 -27.69 -5.77 -28.97
CA LEU A 318 -26.39 -5.91 -29.62
C LEU A 318 -26.22 -4.93 -30.79
N THR A 319 -27.28 -4.62 -31.52
CA THR A 319 -27.26 -3.61 -32.61
C THR A 319 -26.98 -2.22 -32.04
N LEU A 320 -27.59 -1.89 -30.90
CA LEU A 320 -27.32 -0.62 -30.23
C LEU A 320 -25.90 -0.56 -29.65
N LEU A 321 -25.39 -1.66 -29.08
CA LEU A 321 -24.01 -1.75 -28.62
C LEU A 321 -23.00 -1.64 -29.77
N GLU A 322 -23.28 -2.24 -30.92
CA GLU A 322 -22.46 -2.11 -32.14
C GLU A 322 -22.35 -0.65 -32.58
N ARG A 323 -23.48 0.10 -32.54
CA ARG A 323 -23.51 1.53 -32.86
C ARG A 323 -22.71 2.36 -31.89
N GLU A 324 -22.86 2.12 -30.59
CA GLU A 324 -22.10 2.81 -29.54
C GLU A 324 -20.59 2.54 -29.71
N ALA A 325 -20.22 1.28 -29.95
CA ALA A 325 -18.84 0.88 -30.11
C ALA A 325 -18.23 1.31 -31.47
N ALA A 326 -19.04 1.71 -32.46
CA ALA A 326 -18.57 1.99 -33.83
C ALA A 326 -17.51 3.10 -33.89
N ALA A 327 -17.63 4.11 -33.01
CA ALA A 327 -16.70 5.24 -32.93
C ALA A 327 -15.28 4.84 -32.47
N TYR A 328 -15.15 3.73 -31.75
CA TYR A 328 -13.90 3.26 -31.15
C TYR A 328 -13.08 2.43 -32.14
N THR A 329 -12.76 3.02 -33.29
CA THR A 329 -11.82 2.45 -34.26
C THR A 329 -10.42 2.30 -33.64
N PRO A 330 -9.55 1.39 -34.14
CA PRO A 330 -8.19 1.24 -33.62
C PRO A 330 -7.42 2.55 -33.52
N ASP A 331 -7.49 3.41 -34.53
CA ASP A 331 -6.81 4.72 -34.53
C ASP A 331 -7.39 5.68 -33.49
N HIS A 332 -8.72 5.69 -33.33
CA HIS A 332 -9.37 6.52 -32.33
C HIS A 332 -9.05 6.06 -30.89
N VAL A 333 -9.05 4.74 -30.65
CA VAL A 333 -8.67 4.16 -29.36
C VAL A 333 -7.20 4.44 -29.07
N ALA A 334 -6.30 4.30 -30.05
CA ALA A 334 -4.89 4.63 -29.91
C ALA A 334 -4.69 6.12 -29.52
N ALA A 335 -5.42 7.04 -30.16
CA ALA A 335 -5.35 8.47 -29.84
C ALA A 335 -5.81 8.78 -28.40
N ILE A 336 -6.92 8.17 -27.96
CA ILE A 336 -7.46 8.37 -26.61
C ILE A 336 -6.55 7.76 -25.56
N THR A 337 -6.11 6.52 -25.76
CA THR A 337 -5.42 5.72 -24.73
C THR A 337 -3.90 5.90 -24.70
N GLY A 338 -3.32 6.42 -25.78
CA GLY A 338 -1.87 6.45 -25.98
C GLY A 338 -1.23 5.09 -26.32
N LEU A 339 -2.04 4.06 -26.55
CA LEU A 339 -1.58 2.71 -26.89
C LEU A 339 -1.26 2.58 -28.37
N LYS A 340 -0.31 1.69 -28.71
CA LYS A 340 0.05 1.41 -30.10
C LYS A 340 -0.99 0.50 -30.76
N PRO A 341 -1.30 0.67 -32.06
CA PRO A 341 -2.23 -0.20 -32.78
C PRO A 341 -1.90 -1.70 -32.67
N ASP A 342 -0.63 -2.08 -32.71
CA ASP A 342 -0.20 -3.48 -32.54
C ASP A 342 -0.54 -4.05 -31.16
N ASP A 343 -0.39 -3.23 -30.10
CA ASP A 343 -0.75 -3.64 -28.75
C ASP A 343 -2.27 -3.76 -28.60
N LEU A 344 -3.05 -2.91 -29.28
CA LEU A 344 -4.52 -3.05 -29.36
C LEU A 344 -4.93 -4.35 -30.06
N ALA A 345 -4.28 -4.70 -31.17
CA ALA A 345 -4.55 -5.95 -31.88
C ALA A 345 -4.22 -7.18 -31.01
N ARG A 346 -3.06 -7.17 -30.33
CA ARG A 346 -2.67 -8.23 -29.39
C ARG A 346 -3.63 -8.33 -28.21
N PHE A 347 -4.10 -7.21 -27.69
CA PHE A 347 -5.08 -7.16 -26.61
C PHE A 347 -6.42 -7.76 -27.05
N ASN A 348 -6.94 -7.35 -28.21
CA ASN A 348 -8.20 -7.85 -28.76
C ASN A 348 -8.17 -9.37 -28.97
N ALA A 349 -7.04 -9.91 -29.42
CA ALA A 349 -6.85 -11.35 -29.64
C ALA A 349 -7.07 -12.19 -28.35
N LEU A 350 -6.87 -11.61 -27.16
CA LEU A 350 -7.09 -12.31 -25.88
C LEU A 350 -8.56 -12.65 -25.61
N PHE A 351 -9.50 -12.03 -26.33
CA PHE A 351 -10.94 -12.20 -26.12
C PHE A 351 -11.63 -13.00 -27.24
N GLU A 352 -10.91 -13.35 -28.30
CA GLU A 352 -11.48 -14.04 -29.47
C GLU A 352 -11.75 -15.53 -29.20
N GLY A 353 -12.90 -16.04 -29.65
CA GLY A 353 -13.16 -17.48 -29.71
C GLY A 353 -13.49 -18.16 -28.37
N SER A 354 -13.99 -17.42 -27.39
CA SER A 354 -14.38 -17.93 -26.06
C SER A 354 -13.23 -18.58 -25.25
N PRO A 355 -12.12 -17.87 -25.00
CA PRO A 355 -10.96 -18.44 -24.34
C PRO A 355 -11.23 -18.77 -22.86
N ARG A 356 -10.37 -19.61 -22.27
CA ARG A 356 -10.24 -19.75 -20.81
C ARG A 356 -9.56 -18.50 -20.25
N LEU A 357 -10.32 -17.41 -20.22
CA LEU A 357 -9.87 -16.07 -19.88
C LEU A 357 -10.28 -15.72 -18.45
N ALA A 358 -9.29 -15.62 -17.58
CA ALA A 358 -9.44 -15.07 -16.25
C ALA A 358 -9.13 -13.57 -16.29
N TYR A 359 -9.90 -12.74 -15.58
CA TYR A 359 -9.56 -11.32 -15.45
C TYR A 359 -9.81 -10.81 -14.04
N HIS A 360 -9.12 -9.74 -13.67
CA HIS A 360 -9.43 -9.02 -12.45
C HIS A 360 -9.23 -7.52 -12.66
N SER A 361 -10.26 -6.75 -12.38
CA SER A 361 -10.21 -5.28 -12.29
C SER A 361 -10.30 -4.81 -10.84
N TRP A 362 -9.71 -3.66 -10.52
CA TRP A 362 -9.84 -3.06 -9.18
C TRP A 362 -9.65 -1.54 -9.18
N THR A 363 -8.97 -0.98 -8.17
CA THR A 363 -8.95 0.48 -7.92
C THR A 363 -8.36 1.30 -9.06
N GLY A 364 -7.58 0.71 -9.97
CA GLY A 364 -7.03 1.43 -11.12
C GLY A 364 -8.05 1.93 -12.13
N VAL A 365 -9.19 1.25 -12.24
CA VAL A 365 -10.31 1.64 -13.11
C VAL A 365 -11.48 2.27 -12.33
N GLY A 366 -11.28 2.51 -11.03
CA GLY A 366 -12.35 2.83 -10.10
C GLY A 366 -12.28 4.20 -9.45
N GLN A 367 -11.23 4.99 -9.67
CA GLN A 367 -10.95 6.25 -8.94
C GLN A 367 -10.96 7.47 -9.86
N HIS A 368 -12.01 7.59 -10.68
CA HIS A 368 -12.21 8.67 -11.66
C HIS A 368 -13.71 8.88 -11.93
N THR A 369 -14.04 9.94 -12.67
CA THR A 369 -15.42 10.39 -12.91
C THR A 369 -16.29 9.47 -13.77
N ASN A 370 -15.68 8.57 -14.56
CA ASN A 370 -16.41 7.61 -15.41
C ASN A 370 -16.31 6.14 -14.94
N ALA A 371 -16.10 5.92 -13.64
CA ALA A 371 -15.71 4.63 -13.10
C ALA A 371 -16.79 3.53 -13.25
N THR A 372 -18.07 3.86 -13.08
CA THR A 372 -19.15 2.88 -13.23
C THR A 372 -19.31 2.45 -14.69
N GLN A 373 -19.28 3.36 -15.66
CA GLN A 373 -19.40 2.99 -17.07
C GLN A 373 -18.15 2.27 -17.60
N THR A 374 -16.97 2.60 -17.06
CA THR A 374 -15.73 1.88 -17.36
C THR A 374 -15.81 0.41 -16.94
N GLU A 375 -16.22 0.12 -15.70
CA GLU A 375 -16.43 -1.26 -15.27
C GLU A 375 -17.54 -1.95 -16.06
N ARG A 376 -18.61 -1.25 -16.44
CA ARG A 376 -19.63 -1.82 -17.33
C ARG A 376 -19.10 -2.17 -18.71
N ALA A 377 -18.19 -1.37 -19.28
CA ALA A 377 -17.55 -1.69 -20.54
C ALA A 377 -16.70 -2.96 -20.42
N ILE A 378 -15.93 -3.10 -19.35
CA ILE A 378 -15.12 -4.30 -19.06
C ILE A 378 -16.04 -5.53 -18.82
N ALA A 379 -17.11 -5.37 -18.05
CA ALA A 379 -18.09 -6.43 -17.79
C ALA A 379 -18.79 -6.89 -19.07
N SER A 380 -19.19 -5.94 -19.93
CA SER A 380 -19.83 -6.22 -21.22
C SER A 380 -18.88 -6.93 -22.17
N LEU A 381 -17.62 -6.49 -22.26
CA LEU A 381 -16.57 -7.18 -23.01
C LEU A 381 -16.40 -8.63 -22.52
N TYR A 382 -16.33 -8.82 -21.19
CA TYR A 382 -16.18 -10.16 -20.62
C TYR A 382 -17.39 -11.05 -20.91
N ALA A 383 -18.61 -10.51 -20.83
CA ALA A 383 -19.84 -11.23 -21.16
C ALA A 383 -19.86 -11.75 -22.60
N LEU A 384 -19.25 -11.03 -23.55
CA LEU A 384 -19.14 -11.47 -24.95
C LEU A 384 -18.25 -12.71 -25.13
N THR A 385 -17.38 -13.03 -24.16
CA THR A 385 -16.52 -14.23 -24.23
C THR A 385 -17.20 -15.47 -23.65
N GLY A 386 -18.28 -15.31 -22.89
CA GLY A 386 -18.95 -16.41 -22.20
C GLY A 386 -18.09 -17.14 -21.18
N ALA A 387 -16.99 -16.53 -20.69
CA ALA A 387 -16.06 -17.10 -19.72
C ALA A 387 -16.54 -16.98 -18.25
N ASN A 388 -17.68 -16.35 -17.99
CA ASN A 388 -18.27 -16.23 -16.66
C ASN A 388 -18.59 -17.59 -16.04
N ASP A 389 -18.16 -17.80 -14.79
CA ASP A 389 -18.43 -19.00 -13.99
C ASP A 389 -18.06 -20.32 -14.70
N ARG A 390 -16.96 -20.31 -15.45
CA ARG A 390 -16.38 -21.47 -16.15
C ARG A 390 -14.93 -21.70 -15.73
N ALA A 391 -14.47 -22.94 -15.83
CA ALA A 391 -13.07 -23.30 -15.60
C ALA A 391 -12.11 -22.43 -16.43
N GLY A 392 -11.08 -21.90 -15.77
CA GLY A 392 -10.10 -20.99 -16.36
C GLY A 392 -10.60 -19.57 -16.62
N GLY A 393 -11.88 -19.30 -16.35
CA GLY A 393 -12.45 -17.95 -16.27
C GLY A 393 -12.54 -17.44 -14.84
N ASN A 394 -13.58 -16.68 -14.52
CA ASN A 394 -13.86 -16.22 -13.17
C ASN A 394 -14.96 -17.07 -12.53
N LEU A 395 -14.62 -17.79 -11.45
CA LEU A 395 -15.52 -18.67 -10.73
C LEU A 395 -16.14 -18.00 -9.52
N TRP A 396 -17.41 -18.24 -9.28
CA TRP A 396 -18.04 -17.86 -8.02
C TRP A 396 -17.88 -18.97 -7.00
N THR A 397 -16.98 -18.76 -6.03
CA THR A 397 -16.74 -19.69 -4.92
C THR A 397 -18.00 -19.90 -4.09
N VAL A 398 -18.11 -21.07 -3.49
CA VAL A 398 -19.19 -21.41 -2.55
C VAL A 398 -18.56 -21.46 -1.16
N PRO A 399 -18.72 -20.42 -0.32
CA PRO A 399 -18.26 -20.46 1.06
C PRO A 399 -19.20 -21.34 1.92
N PRO A 400 -18.72 -21.87 3.05
CA PRO A 400 -19.56 -22.56 4.03
C PRO A 400 -20.72 -21.68 4.51
N PRO A 401 -21.92 -22.24 4.73
CA PRO A 401 -23.06 -21.47 5.21
C PRO A 401 -22.81 -20.89 6.60
N SER A 402 -23.07 -19.60 6.79
CA SER A 402 -23.00 -18.94 8.08
C SER A 402 -24.17 -17.97 8.25
N ARG A 403 -24.56 -17.68 9.50
CA ARG A 403 -25.59 -16.66 9.76
C ARG A 403 -24.97 -15.27 9.67
N SER A 404 -25.58 -14.39 8.87
CA SER A 404 -25.21 -12.98 8.87
C SER A 404 -25.64 -12.33 10.18
N VAL A 405 -24.74 -11.52 10.76
CA VAL A 405 -25.00 -10.73 11.97
C VAL A 405 -25.21 -9.25 11.65
N ASN A 406 -24.97 -8.84 10.42
CA ASN A 406 -25.11 -7.48 9.92
C ASN A 406 -25.94 -7.49 8.63
N ASP A 407 -27.24 -7.78 8.73
CA ASP A 407 -28.14 -7.55 7.61
C ASP A 407 -28.52 -6.06 7.53
N TYR A 408 -28.62 -5.48 6.33
CA TYR A 408 -29.03 -4.07 6.18
C TYR A 408 -30.49 -3.84 6.63
N ARG A 409 -31.32 -4.90 6.62
CA ARG A 409 -32.70 -4.90 7.12
C ARG A 409 -32.82 -4.67 8.62
N LEU A 410 -31.70 -4.77 9.37
CA LEU A 410 -31.66 -4.34 10.78
C LEU A 410 -31.94 -2.84 10.92
N LEU A 411 -31.70 -2.05 9.87
CA LEU A 411 -32.05 -0.64 9.83
C LEU A 411 -33.46 -0.46 9.26
N ALA A 412 -34.33 0.21 10.03
CA ALA A 412 -35.72 0.42 9.65
C ALA A 412 -35.84 1.16 8.29
N PRO A 413 -36.84 0.85 7.44
CA PRO A 413 -37.02 1.48 6.14
C PRO A 413 -37.01 3.01 6.16
N HIS A 414 -37.68 3.63 7.13
CA HIS A 414 -37.74 5.09 7.27
C HIS A 414 -36.38 5.71 7.66
N GLN A 415 -35.50 4.95 8.31
CA GLN A 415 -34.13 5.39 8.58
C GLN A 415 -33.25 5.25 7.34
N ARG A 416 -33.37 4.13 6.60
CA ARG A 416 -32.65 3.93 5.33
C ARG A 416 -32.89 5.05 4.33
N ALA A 417 -34.12 5.57 4.26
CA ALA A 417 -34.50 6.70 3.41
C ALA A 417 -33.80 8.01 3.76
N LYS A 418 -33.21 8.14 4.96
CA LYS A 418 -32.49 9.34 5.40
C LYS A 418 -30.99 9.30 5.08
N ALA A 419 -30.46 8.23 4.47
CA ALA A 419 -29.04 8.12 4.19
C ALA A 419 -28.53 9.33 3.38
N LEU A 420 -27.49 9.99 3.88
CA LEU A 420 -26.89 11.14 3.21
C LEU A 420 -26.42 10.76 1.79
N GLY A 421 -26.78 11.60 0.81
CA GLY A 421 -26.42 11.39 -0.60
C GLY A 421 -27.33 10.42 -1.37
N LEU A 422 -28.33 9.80 -0.74
CA LEU A 422 -29.21 8.82 -1.41
C LEU A 422 -29.98 9.39 -2.61
N ASP A 423 -30.54 10.60 -2.47
CA ASP A 423 -31.29 11.23 -3.57
C ASP A 423 -30.40 11.53 -4.78
N ALA A 424 -29.13 11.87 -4.53
CA ALA A 424 -28.16 12.16 -5.58
C ALA A 424 -27.56 10.88 -6.19
N LEU A 425 -27.41 9.82 -5.40
CA LEU A 425 -26.79 8.55 -5.79
C LEU A 425 -27.73 7.37 -5.46
N PRO A 426 -28.92 7.29 -6.09
CA PRO A 426 -29.95 6.31 -5.74
C PRO A 426 -29.53 4.86 -6.01
N LEU A 427 -28.60 4.67 -6.94
CA LEU A 427 -27.99 3.37 -7.24
C LEU A 427 -26.65 3.16 -6.52
N GLY A 428 -26.09 4.21 -5.90
CA GLY A 428 -24.75 4.25 -5.34
C GLY A 428 -24.63 3.68 -3.93
N PRO A 429 -23.48 3.90 -3.27
CA PRO A 429 -23.21 3.47 -1.90
C PRO A 429 -24.34 3.76 -0.89
N PRO A 430 -25.02 4.94 -0.92
CA PRO A 430 -26.07 5.23 0.05
C PRO A 430 -27.24 4.23 0.02
N SER A 431 -27.53 3.64 -1.15
CA SER A 431 -28.56 2.59 -1.29
C SER A 431 -28.24 1.30 -0.51
N ARG A 432 -26.96 1.12 -0.15
CA ARG A 432 -26.44 -0.02 0.61
C ARG A 432 -26.09 0.32 2.06
N GLY A 433 -26.38 1.55 2.51
CA GLY A 433 -26.11 2.00 3.87
C GLY A 433 -24.71 2.59 4.09
N TRP A 434 -24.04 3.02 3.02
CA TRP A 434 -22.75 3.70 3.10
C TRP A 434 -22.80 5.07 2.45
N ILE A 435 -22.42 6.11 3.18
CA ILE A 435 -22.40 7.49 2.70
C ILE A 435 -20.98 7.91 2.30
N THR A 436 -20.87 8.99 1.53
CA THR A 436 -19.56 9.54 1.13
C THR A 436 -19.01 10.47 2.22
N ALA A 437 -17.68 10.63 2.26
CA ALA A 437 -17.04 11.61 3.14
C ALA A 437 -17.48 13.06 2.84
N ARG A 438 -17.80 13.34 1.56
CA ARG A 438 -18.31 14.64 1.13
C ARG A 438 -19.68 14.94 1.71
N ASP A 439 -20.61 14.00 1.60
CA ASP A 439 -21.98 14.20 2.10
C ASP A 439 -21.98 14.32 3.63
N PHE A 440 -21.11 13.58 4.31
CA PHE A 440 -20.85 13.80 5.74
C PHE A 440 -20.33 15.22 6.02
N ALA A 441 -19.28 15.66 5.34
CA ALA A 441 -18.70 16.98 5.57
C ALA A 441 -19.75 18.09 5.39
N ARG A 442 -20.54 18.00 4.32
CA ARG A 442 -21.62 18.94 4.01
C ARG A 442 -22.71 18.95 5.07
N ALA A 443 -23.14 17.77 5.54
CA ALA A 443 -24.13 17.66 6.61
C ALA A 443 -23.64 18.26 7.94
N VAL A 444 -22.34 18.23 8.23
CA VAL A 444 -21.77 18.84 9.43
C VAL A 444 -21.65 20.36 9.28
N THR A 445 -21.03 20.83 8.19
CA THR A 445 -20.69 22.25 8.01
C THR A 445 -21.89 23.09 7.59
N GLU A 446 -22.66 22.60 6.60
CA GLU A 446 -23.79 23.33 6.00
C GLU A 446 -25.12 22.94 6.64
N GLY A 447 -25.22 21.74 7.22
CA GLY A 447 -26.47 21.26 7.82
C GLY A 447 -27.47 20.69 6.81
N GLU A 448 -27.00 20.33 5.61
CA GLU A 448 -27.82 19.88 4.48
C GLU A 448 -27.59 18.40 4.15
N PRO A 449 -28.65 17.59 3.92
CA PRO A 449 -30.07 17.89 4.08
C PRO A 449 -30.52 17.99 5.55
N TYR A 450 -29.66 17.61 6.49
CA TYR A 450 -29.85 17.83 7.93
C TYR A 450 -28.49 17.85 8.63
N ARG A 451 -28.46 18.42 9.83
CA ARG A 451 -27.23 18.57 10.62
C ARG A 451 -26.79 17.27 11.27
N VAL A 452 -25.56 16.84 11.00
CA VAL A 452 -24.85 15.82 11.78
C VAL A 452 -24.12 16.49 12.95
N GLU A 453 -24.41 16.05 14.16
CA GLU A 453 -23.87 16.65 15.40
C GLU A 453 -22.71 15.82 15.99
N ALA A 454 -22.65 14.52 15.72
CA ALA A 454 -21.60 13.65 16.24
C ALA A 454 -21.04 12.64 15.24
N LEU A 455 -19.79 12.23 15.46
CA LEU A 455 -19.12 11.16 14.74
C LEU A 455 -18.54 10.13 15.73
N MET A 456 -18.77 8.85 15.48
CA MET A 456 -17.96 7.77 16.08
C MET A 456 -17.22 7.01 14.98
N SER A 457 -15.89 6.96 15.07
CA SER A 457 -15.03 6.48 14.00
C SER A 457 -14.11 5.35 14.45
N PHE A 458 -13.94 4.33 13.60
CA PHE A 458 -13.15 3.13 13.86
C PHE A 458 -12.04 2.99 12.81
N GLY A 459 -10.81 3.34 13.19
CA GLY A 459 -9.58 3.29 12.38
C GLY A 459 -9.58 4.17 11.12
N SER A 460 -10.59 5.01 10.94
CA SER A 460 -10.81 5.78 9.70
C SER A 460 -10.03 7.09 9.71
N ASN A 461 -9.20 7.33 8.70
CA ASN A 461 -8.39 8.54 8.57
C ASN A 461 -8.85 9.40 7.39
N ILE A 462 -10.09 9.90 7.44
CA ILE A 462 -10.74 10.65 6.34
C ILE A 462 -10.02 11.97 5.99
N VAL A 463 -9.16 12.48 6.88
CA VAL A 463 -8.30 13.63 6.57
C VAL A 463 -7.29 13.25 5.50
N VAL A 464 -6.74 12.04 5.52
CA VAL A 464 -5.67 11.63 4.60
C VAL A 464 -6.18 10.74 3.45
N SER A 465 -7.18 9.89 3.70
CA SER A 465 -7.59 8.84 2.75
C SER A 465 -8.60 9.29 1.68
N GLN A 466 -9.13 10.51 1.79
CA GLN A 466 -10.17 11.07 0.92
C GLN A 466 -9.67 12.36 0.26
N GLY A 467 -10.22 12.70 -0.91
CA GLY A 467 -10.00 14.01 -1.53
C GLY A 467 -10.52 15.16 -0.66
N ALA A 468 -10.07 16.38 -0.92
CA ALA A 468 -10.41 17.59 -0.17
C ALA A 468 -10.11 17.47 1.34
N SER A 469 -8.90 17.01 1.67
CA SER A 469 -8.43 16.77 3.04
C SER A 469 -8.68 17.93 4.01
N SER A 470 -8.44 19.17 3.58
CA SER A 470 -8.68 20.39 4.38
C SER A 470 -10.15 20.56 4.79
N ARG A 471 -11.10 20.34 3.86
CA ARG A 471 -12.54 20.39 4.15
C ARG A 471 -12.95 19.27 5.12
N ASN A 472 -12.40 18.07 4.94
CA ASN A 472 -12.70 16.95 5.84
C ASN A 472 -12.20 17.24 7.27
N GLN A 473 -11.05 17.90 7.42
CA GLN A 473 -10.56 18.37 8.73
C GLN A 473 -11.45 19.46 9.33
N GLU A 474 -11.94 20.39 8.52
CA GLU A 474 -12.88 21.43 8.97
C GLU A 474 -14.19 20.83 9.48
N ALA A 475 -14.76 19.85 8.75
CA ALA A 475 -15.95 19.13 9.21
C ALA A 475 -15.73 18.45 10.57
N LEU A 476 -14.58 17.79 10.78
CA LEU A 476 -14.25 17.20 12.07
C LEU A 476 -14.16 18.25 13.19
N ARG A 477 -13.59 19.42 12.90
CA ARG A 477 -13.50 20.53 13.88
C ARG A 477 -14.87 21.12 14.22
N ALA A 478 -15.82 21.09 13.29
CA ALA A 478 -17.16 21.64 13.45
C ALA A 478 -18.16 20.74 14.20
N LEU A 479 -17.85 19.46 14.44
CA LEU A 479 -18.75 18.53 15.15
C LEU A 479 -19.06 19.00 16.60
N GLY A 480 -20.20 18.62 17.14
CA GLY A 480 -20.48 18.80 18.57
C GLY A 480 -19.77 17.76 19.44
N PHE A 481 -19.62 16.53 18.95
CA PHE A 481 -18.97 15.43 19.67
C PHE A 481 -18.29 14.44 18.72
N HIS A 482 -17.04 14.04 18.99
CA HIS A 482 -16.29 13.09 18.16
C HIS A 482 -15.57 12.04 19.01
N VAL A 483 -15.79 10.78 18.67
CA VAL A 483 -15.11 9.61 19.24
C VAL A 483 -14.28 8.92 18.17
N HIS A 484 -13.06 8.52 18.51
CA HIS A 484 -12.18 7.79 17.60
C HIS A 484 -11.57 6.55 18.25
N VAL A 485 -11.67 5.40 17.59
CA VAL A 485 -11.10 4.13 18.02
C VAL A 485 -9.94 3.78 17.08
N ASP A 486 -8.73 3.64 17.60
CA ASP A 486 -7.55 3.30 16.80
C ASP A 486 -6.44 2.65 17.65
N MET A 487 -5.49 2.01 16.98
CA MET A 487 -4.24 1.49 17.56
C MET A 487 -3.19 2.61 17.70
N PHE A 488 -3.26 3.65 16.85
CA PHE A 488 -2.32 4.78 16.82
C PHE A 488 -3.05 6.11 16.64
N LEU A 489 -2.50 7.19 17.19
CA LEU A 489 -3.07 8.53 17.01
C LEU A 489 -2.80 9.03 15.57
N ASN A 490 -3.86 9.23 14.80
CA ASN A 490 -3.83 9.70 13.41
C ASN A 490 -4.45 11.12 13.26
N PRO A 491 -4.31 11.79 12.09
CA PRO A 491 -4.85 13.14 11.89
C PRO A 491 -6.37 13.29 12.08
N THR A 492 -7.16 12.25 11.83
CA THR A 492 -8.58 12.24 12.18
C THR A 492 -8.79 12.12 13.70
N ALA A 493 -8.09 11.19 14.35
CA ALA A 493 -8.14 10.95 15.80
C ALA A 493 -7.81 12.20 16.62
N GLU A 494 -6.88 13.03 16.13
CA GLU A 494 -6.49 14.27 16.78
C GLU A 494 -7.65 15.23 16.96
N ASN A 495 -8.69 15.19 16.13
CA ASN A 495 -9.85 16.06 16.28
C ASN A 495 -10.88 15.51 17.28
N ALA A 496 -10.69 14.30 17.81
CA ALA A 496 -11.65 13.65 18.69
C ALA A 496 -11.68 14.27 20.09
N ASP A 497 -12.84 14.20 20.72
CA ASP A 497 -13.03 14.53 22.13
C ASP A 497 -12.63 13.34 23.02
N ILE A 498 -12.90 12.11 22.55
CA ILE A 498 -12.49 10.86 23.19
C ILE A 498 -11.77 9.95 22.18
N VAL A 499 -10.60 9.43 22.56
CA VAL A 499 -9.86 8.41 21.80
C VAL A 499 -9.84 7.11 22.59
N LEU A 500 -10.21 5.99 21.96
CA LEU A 500 -10.23 4.66 22.57
C LEU A 500 -9.11 3.77 21.97
N PRO A 501 -8.33 3.07 22.80
CA PRO A 501 -7.22 2.23 22.33
C PRO A 501 -7.71 0.87 21.83
N ALA A 502 -7.62 0.66 20.52
CA ALA A 502 -7.89 -0.64 19.90
C ALA A 502 -6.71 -1.61 20.10
N SER A 503 -7.02 -2.87 20.35
CA SER A 503 -6.00 -3.94 20.37
C SER A 503 -5.43 -4.19 18.97
N MET A 504 -4.21 -4.72 18.92
CA MET A 504 -3.61 -5.23 17.69
C MET A 504 -4.23 -6.59 17.35
N PRO A 505 -4.28 -7.03 16.08
CA PRO A 505 -4.88 -8.31 15.71
C PRO A 505 -4.18 -9.54 16.33
N TRP A 506 -2.92 -9.39 16.77
CA TRP A 506 -2.16 -10.43 17.48
C TRP A 506 -2.53 -10.55 18.97
N GLU A 507 -3.36 -9.65 19.50
CA GLU A 507 -3.72 -9.56 20.92
C GLU A 507 -5.12 -10.07 21.23
N ARG A 508 -5.86 -10.49 20.20
CA ARG A 508 -7.26 -10.87 20.29
C ARG A 508 -7.58 -12.09 19.45
N GLU A 509 -8.67 -12.76 19.78
CA GLU A 509 -9.25 -13.78 18.93
C GLU A 509 -10.05 -13.16 17.79
N ALA A 510 -10.19 -13.86 16.68
CA ALA A 510 -11.05 -13.42 15.57
C ALA A 510 -11.57 -14.60 14.73
N LEU A 511 -12.88 -14.68 14.56
CA LEU A 511 -13.50 -15.67 13.69
C LEU A 511 -13.37 -15.28 12.22
N ARG A 512 -12.98 -16.25 11.38
CA ARG A 512 -13.01 -16.13 9.93
C ARG A 512 -13.68 -17.34 9.30
N VAL A 513 -14.74 -17.08 8.54
CA VAL A 513 -15.43 -18.06 7.70
C VAL A 513 -15.02 -17.80 6.25
N GLY A 514 -14.11 -18.63 5.73
CA GLY A 514 -13.68 -18.64 4.33
C GLY A 514 -12.66 -17.56 3.94
N PHE A 515 -11.78 -17.92 3.01
CA PHE A 515 -10.73 -17.06 2.43
C PHE A 515 -10.93 -16.91 0.91
N GLU A 516 -10.64 -15.73 0.37
CA GLU A 516 -11.13 -15.30 -0.95
C GLU A 516 -10.09 -15.47 -2.06
N ILE A 517 -9.56 -16.69 -2.24
CA ILE A 517 -8.51 -16.94 -3.26
C ILE A 517 -8.74 -18.17 -4.13
N THR A 518 -9.27 -19.24 -3.54
CA THR A 518 -9.60 -20.50 -4.20
C THR A 518 -10.83 -21.06 -3.51
N GLN A 519 -11.45 -22.06 -4.12
CA GLN A 519 -12.50 -22.80 -3.44
C GLN A 519 -12.00 -23.42 -2.13
N GLU A 520 -10.85 -24.10 -2.15
CA GLU A 520 -10.27 -24.73 -0.96
C GLU A 520 -10.09 -23.73 0.18
N ALA A 521 -9.59 -22.53 -0.13
CA ALA A 521 -9.44 -21.47 0.84
C ALA A 521 -10.81 -20.95 1.34
N ALA A 522 -11.82 -20.88 0.47
CA ALA A 522 -13.17 -20.48 0.83
C ALA A 522 -13.83 -21.45 1.83
N GLU A 523 -13.41 -22.71 1.85
CA GLU A 523 -13.93 -23.76 2.72
C GLU A 523 -13.32 -23.77 4.12
N LEU A 524 -12.25 -23.01 4.36
CA LEU A 524 -11.56 -22.97 5.66
C LEU A 524 -12.28 -22.05 6.65
N VAL A 525 -12.66 -22.59 7.80
CA VAL A 525 -13.21 -21.86 8.95
C VAL A 525 -12.18 -21.85 10.06
N GLN A 526 -11.77 -20.68 10.53
CA GLN A 526 -10.68 -20.55 11.49
C GLN A 526 -10.98 -19.50 12.55
N LEU A 527 -10.75 -19.83 13.81
CA LEU A 527 -10.64 -18.86 14.89
C LEU A 527 -9.15 -18.54 15.07
N ARG A 528 -8.75 -17.32 14.71
CA ARG A 528 -7.38 -16.86 15.01
C ARG A 528 -7.26 -16.72 16.52
N GLN A 529 -6.22 -17.29 17.11
CA GLN A 529 -5.93 -17.15 18.54
C GLN A 529 -5.28 -15.79 18.85
N ALA A 530 -5.38 -15.35 20.11
CA ALA A 530 -4.51 -14.30 20.62
C ALA A 530 -3.06 -14.83 20.69
N MET A 531 -2.17 -14.25 19.88
CA MET A 531 -0.78 -14.68 19.77
C MET A 531 0.01 -14.23 21.00
N VAL A 532 -0.23 -12.99 21.43
CA VAL A 532 0.31 -12.39 22.66
C VAL A 532 -0.83 -11.84 23.52
N PRO A 533 -0.63 -11.62 24.83
CA PRO A 533 -1.61 -10.92 25.65
C PRO A 533 -1.84 -9.49 25.15
N ALA A 534 -3.03 -8.94 25.41
CA ALA A 534 -3.31 -7.53 25.14
C ALA A 534 -2.36 -6.61 25.92
N LEU A 535 -1.86 -5.58 25.24
CA LEU A 535 -1.04 -4.56 25.86
C LEU A 535 -1.88 -3.68 26.79
N LEU A 536 -1.61 -3.77 28.09
CA LEU A 536 -2.36 -3.05 29.13
C LEU A 536 -3.86 -3.34 29.02
N ASP A 537 -4.71 -2.33 28.84
CA ASP A 537 -6.17 -2.46 28.81
C ASP A 537 -6.76 -2.13 27.42
N THR A 538 -6.03 -2.43 26.34
CA THR A 538 -6.58 -2.26 24.97
C THR A 538 -7.68 -3.28 24.71
N ARG A 539 -8.74 -2.88 23.98
CA ARG A 539 -9.89 -3.75 23.68
C ARG A 539 -10.06 -3.94 22.17
N ALA A 540 -10.66 -5.06 21.74
CA ALA A 540 -11.02 -5.20 20.33
C ALA A 540 -12.18 -4.27 19.97
N ASP A 541 -12.30 -3.85 18.71
CA ASP A 541 -13.41 -3.01 18.27
C ASP A 541 -14.78 -3.67 18.53
N TYR A 542 -14.86 -5.01 18.41
CA TYR A 542 -16.07 -5.75 18.74
C TYR A 542 -16.41 -5.67 20.25
N ASP A 543 -15.42 -5.70 21.15
CA ASP A 543 -15.69 -5.60 22.60
C ASP A 543 -16.26 -4.22 22.95
N ILE A 544 -15.72 -3.17 22.31
CA ILE A 544 -16.15 -1.79 22.49
C ILE A 544 -17.62 -1.63 22.07
N VAL A 545 -18.00 -2.13 20.88
CA VAL A 545 -19.39 -1.98 20.41
C VAL A 545 -20.38 -2.88 21.14
N PHE A 546 -19.96 -4.04 21.65
CA PHE A 546 -20.82 -4.88 22.50
C PHE A 546 -21.13 -4.19 23.84
N ASP A 547 -20.14 -3.60 24.51
CA ASP A 547 -20.34 -2.85 25.76
C ASP A 547 -21.23 -1.61 25.52
N LEU A 548 -20.93 -0.82 24.48
CA LEU A 548 -21.76 0.33 24.11
C LEU A 548 -23.21 -0.06 23.76
N ALA A 549 -23.41 -1.17 23.04
CA ALA A 549 -24.74 -1.66 22.74
C ALA A 549 -25.52 -1.99 24.01
N CYS A 550 -24.90 -2.67 24.98
CA CYS A 550 -25.51 -2.96 26.28
C CYS A 550 -25.88 -1.68 27.04
N ARG A 551 -24.96 -0.70 27.11
CA ARG A 551 -25.22 0.60 27.77
C ARG A 551 -26.34 1.40 27.11
N LEU A 552 -26.53 1.24 25.81
CA LEU A 552 -27.59 1.90 25.01
C LEU A 552 -28.90 1.10 24.95
N GLY A 553 -29.03 0.01 25.73
CA GLY A 553 -30.25 -0.79 25.84
C GLY A 553 -30.45 -1.85 24.74
N HIS A 554 -29.39 -2.23 24.02
CA HIS A 554 -29.43 -3.20 22.91
C HIS A 554 -28.78 -4.55 23.25
N ALA A 555 -28.76 -4.93 24.54
CA ALA A 555 -28.08 -6.14 25.01
C ALA A 555 -28.57 -7.42 24.31
N GLU A 556 -29.87 -7.58 24.09
CA GLU A 556 -30.42 -8.75 23.38
C GLU A 556 -29.89 -8.86 21.94
N ALA A 557 -29.86 -7.74 21.22
CA ALA A 557 -29.31 -7.68 19.86
C ALA A 557 -27.81 -8.02 19.83
N PHE A 558 -27.11 -7.93 20.97
CA PHE A 558 -25.69 -8.21 21.13
C PHE A 558 -25.43 -9.41 22.05
N PHE A 559 -26.36 -10.37 22.09
CA PHE A 559 -26.18 -11.65 22.78
C PHE A 559 -25.80 -11.49 24.27
N GLY A 560 -26.41 -10.51 24.94
CA GLY A 560 -26.13 -10.19 26.34
C GLY A 560 -24.72 -9.64 26.58
N GLY A 561 -24.05 -9.12 25.54
CA GLY A 561 -22.67 -8.66 25.62
C GLY A 561 -21.63 -9.74 25.33
N SER A 562 -22.02 -10.95 24.93
CA SER A 562 -21.09 -12.06 24.64
C SER A 562 -20.78 -12.18 23.14
N VAL A 563 -19.59 -11.74 22.72
CA VAL A 563 -19.11 -11.93 21.34
C VAL A 563 -18.96 -13.41 20.99
N GLU A 564 -18.56 -14.26 21.94
CA GLU A 564 -18.46 -15.71 21.73
C GLU A 564 -19.83 -16.33 21.43
N ALA A 565 -20.90 -15.90 22.11
CA ALA A 565 -22.26 -16.32 21.78
C ALA A 565 -22.66 -15.86 20.37
N GLY A 566 -22.24 -14.65 19.97
CA GLY A 566 -22.40 -14.15 18.60
C GLY A 566 -21.69 -15.00 17.55
N TRP A 567 -20.42 -15.36 17.77
CA TRP A 567 -19.68 -16.25 16.89
C TRP A 567 -20.30 -17.66 16.82
N ASN A 568 -20.74 -18.22 17.95
CA ASN A 568 -21.47 -19.49 17.95
C ASN A 568 -22.80 -19.39 17.18
N HIS A 569 -23.48 -18.24 17.21
CA HIS A 569 -24.65 -18.00 16.36
C HIS A 569 -24.28 -18.02 14.86
N GLN A 570 -23.15 -17.40 14.47
CA GLN A 570 -22.66 -17.43 13.08
C GLN A 570 -22.33 -18.85 12.62
N LEU A 571 -21.69 -19.64 13.49
CA LEU A 571 -21.23 -21.01 13.22
C LEU A 571 -22.32 -22.08 13.27
N ALA A 572 -23.48 -21.79 13.89
CA ALA A 572 -24.55 -22.76 14.10
C ALA A 572 -24.97 -23.57 12.84
N PRO A 573 -25.06 -23.01 11.61
CA PRO A 573 -25.38 -23.79 10.41
C PRO A 573 -24.33 -24.84 10.03
N LEU A 574 -23.10 -24.71 10.53
CA LEU A 574 -21.99 -25.61 10.27
C LEU A 574 -21.90 -26.74 11.31
N GLY A 575 -22.68 -26.66 12.40
CA GLY A 575 -22.52 -27.55 13.55
C GLY A 575 -21.17 -27.38 14.26
N LEU A 576 -20.53 -26.21 14.11
CA LEU A 576 -19.25 -25.87 14.74
C LEU A 576 -19.45 -24.90 15.91
N THR A 577 -18.50 -24.90 16.83
CA THR A 577 -18.43 -23.98 17.96
C THR A 577 -17.07 -23.29 18.05
N VAL A 578 -17.03 -22.14 18.74
CA VAL A 578 -15.78 -21.43 19.04
C VAL A 578 -14.82 -22.33 19.84
N ALA A 579 -15.33 -23.13 20.79
CA ALA A 579 -14.52 -24.06 21.58
C ALA A 579 -13.79 -25.11 20.70
N GLU A 580 -14.48 -25.67 19.70
CA GLU A 580 -13.89 -26.63 18.76
C GLU A 580 -12.85 -26.00 17.84
N LEU A 581 -13.03 -24.74 17.44
CA LEU A 581 -12.03 -24.00 16.67
C LEU A 581 -10.83 -23.59 17.53
N ARG A 582 -11.04 -23.24 18.79
CA ARG A 582 -9.96 -22.93 19.74
C ARG A 582 -9.04 -24.13 19.99
N ALA A 583 -9.61 -25.34 19.98
CA ALA A 583 -8.88 -26.60 20.05
C ALA A 583 -8.13 -26.98 18.75
N ARG A 584 -8.45 -26.33 17.62
CA ARG A 584 -7.86 -26.56 16.28
C ARG A 584 -7.47 -25.22 15.63
N PRO A 585 -6.40 -24.56 16.12
CA PRO A 585 -6.00 -23.22 15.66
C PRO A 585 -5.65 -23.12 14.17
N GLU A 586 -5.29 -24.23 13.53
CA GLU A 586 -5.10 -24.35 12.09
C GLU A 586 -6.40 -24.14 11.29
N GLY A 587 -7.56 -24.27 11.92
CA GLY A 587 -8.88 -24.17 11.32
C GLY A 587 -9.45 -25.52 10.87
N ILE A 588 -10.73 -25.51 10.51
CA ILE A 588 -11.48 -26.68 10.06
C ILE A 588 -11.96 -26.41 8.64
N ARG A 589 -11.63 -27.31 7.71
CA ARG A 589 -12.15 -27.25 6.34
C ARG A 589 -13.56 -27.86 6.29
N VAL A 590 -14.50 -27.13 5.71
CA VAL A 590 -15.88 -27.57 5.47
C VAL A 590 -16.14 -27.61 3.96
N PRO A 591 -15.88 -28.75 3.28
CA PRO A 591 -15.99 -28.85 1.82
C PRO A 591 -17.36 -28.43 1.29
N GLN A 592 -17.39 -27.69 0.18
CA GLN A 592 -18.62 -27.28 -0.50
C GLN A 592 -18.68 -27.86 -1.91
N ALA A 593 -19.89 -28.18 -2.37
CA ALA A 593 -20.10 -28.61 -3.74
C ALA A 593 -19.90 -27.41 -4.68
N VAL A 594 -18.88 -27.48 -5.53
CA VAL A 594 -18.64 -26.48 -6.57
C VAL A 594 -19.18 -26.96 -7.90
N SER A 595 -19.97 -26.09 -8.53
CA SER A 595 -20.40 -26.24 -9.91
C SER A 595 -20.03 -25.00 -10.72
N GLU A 596 -19.87 -25.21 -12.02
CA GLU A 596 -19.72 -24.17 -13.02
C GLU A 596 -21.08 -23.82 -13.62
N ARG A 597 -21.17 -22.65 -14.26
CA ARG A 597 -22.37 -22.16 -14.95
C ARG A 597 -23.61 -22.22 -14.04
N LYS A 598 -23.49 -21.70 -12.82
CA LYS A 598 -24.60 -21.71 -11.83
C LYS A 598 -25.87 -21.01 -12.34
N TYR A 599 -25.72 -20.07 -13.28
CA TYR A 599 -26.82 -19.42 -13.98
C TYR A 599 -27.61 -20.37 -14.90
N ALA A 600 -26.99 -21.47 -15.36
CA ALA A 600 -27.62 -22.50 -16.18
C ALA A 600 -28.20 -23.67 -15.36
N ALA A 601 -27.92 -23.72 -14.06
CA ALA A 601 -28.47 -24.75 -13.19
C ALA A 601 -30.02 -24.66 -13.13
N PRO A 602 -30.73 -25.79 -13.01
CA PRO A 602 -32.19 -25.77 -12.91
C PRO A 602 -32.64 -25.01 -11.66
N GLY A 603 -33.62 -24.14 -11.85
CA GLY A 603 -34.40 -23.47 -10.82
C GLY A 603 -35.51 -24.36 -10.28
N ALA A 604 -36.28 -23.84 -9.32
CA ALA A 604 -37.35 -24.59 -8.65
C ALA A 604 -38.49 -24.99 -9.59
N ASP A 605 -38.69 -24.25 -10.67
CA ASP A 605 -39.70 -24.46 -11.70
C ASP A 605 -39.18 -25.30 -12.90
N GLY A 606 -37.96 -25.83 -12.80
CA GLY A 606 -37.30 -26.58 -13.87
C GLY A 606 -36.69 -25.72 -14.98
N ARG A 607 -36.93 -24.40 -14.99
CA ARG A 607 -36.27 -23.46 -15.91
C ARG A 607 -34.87 -23.12 -15.41
N PRO A 608 -33.94 -22.67 -16.26
CA PRO A 608 -32.63 -22.26 -15.77
C PRO A 608 -32.74 -21.09 -14.78
N ARG A 609 -31.91 -21.11 -13.74
CA ARG A 609 -31.88 -20.08 -12.69
C ARG A 609 -31.67 -18.66 -13.22
N GLY A 610 -30.90 -18.52 -14.31
CA GLY A 610 -30.51 -17.25 -14.87
C GLY A 610 -29.45 -16.51 -14.03
N PHE A 611 -29.08 -15.33 -14.51
CA PHE A 611 -28.30 -14.36 -13.73
C PHE A 611 -29.20 -13.63 -12.74
N ALA A 612 -28.63 -13.08 -11.67
CA ALA A 612 -29.39 -12.35 -10.65
C ALA A 612 -29.68 -10.89 -11.08
N THR A 613 -30.09 -10.72 -12.33
CA THR A 613 -30.44 -9.44 -12.96
C THR A 613 -31.95 -9.38 -13.17
N PRO A 614 -32.54 -8.17 -13.36
CA PRO A 614 -33.95 -8.02 -13.70
C PRO A 614 -34.40 -8.87 -14.90
N THR A 615 -33.55 -8.98 -15.94
CA THR A 615 -33.84 -9.79 -17.13
C THR A 615 -33.56 -11.29 -17.00
N GLY A 616 -32.95 -11.74 -15.90
CA GLY A 616 -32.43 -13.11 -15.77
C GLY A 616 -31.24 -13.44 -16.70
N ARG A 617 -30.75 -12.45 -17.46
CA ARG A 617 -29.62 -12.55 -18.41
C ARG A 617 -28.50 -11.60 -18.00
N ALA A 618 -27.28 -11.83 -18.48
CA ALA A 618 -26.25 -10.81 -18.40
C ALA A 618 -26.65 -9.56 -19.20
N GLU A 619 -26.65 -8.39 -18.57
CA GLU A 619 -27.19 -7.15 -19.12
C GLU A 619 -26.12 -6.30 -19.82
N LEU A 620 -26.05 -6.41 -21.15
CA LEU A 620 -25.30 -5.48 -21.99
C LEU A 620 -26.00 -4.11 -22.04
N TYR A 621 -27.34 -4.14 -22.10
CA TYR A 621 -28.21 -2.97 -22.00
C TYR A 621 -28.95 -2.97 -20.66
N SER A 622 -28.90 -1.88 -19.89
CA SER A 622 -29.51 -1.82 -18.56
C SER A 622 -30.65 -0.82 -18.49
N GLU A 623 -31.88 -1.33 -18.41
CA GLU A 623 -33.06 -0.48 -18.20
C GLU A 623 -33.08 0.14 -16.79
N LEU A 624 -32.41 -0.49 -15.81
CA LEU A 624 -32.21 0.06 -14.47
C LEU A 624 -31.45 1.40 -14.52
N LEU A 625 -30.37 1.46 -15.30
CA LEU A 625 -29.60 2.68 -15.47
C LEU A 625 -30.40 3.74 -16.22
N LEU A 626 -31.10 3.36 -17.30
CA LEU A 626 -31.99 4.26 -18.03
C LEU A 626 -33.04 4.90 -17.10
N ALA A 627 -33.67 4.09 -16.25
CA ALA A 627 -34.68 4.56 -15.29
C ALA A 627 -34.14 5.57 -14.27
N HIS A 628 -32.82 5.63 -14.08
CA HIS A 628 -32.13 6.59 -13.20
C HIS A 628 -31.36 7.66 -14.00
N GLY A 629 -31.70 7.86 -15.28
CA GLY A 629 -31.10 8.90 -16.13
C GLY A 629 -29.65 8.63 -16.54
N GLN A 630 -29.18 7.40 -16.41
CA GLN A 630 -27.82 6.99 -16.77
C GLN A 630 -27.81 6.28 -18.13
N PRO A 631 -26.69 6.34 -18.89
CA PRO A 631 -26.56 5.61 -20.14
C PRO A 631 -26.82 4.10 -19.95
N PRO A 632 -27.78 3.51 -20.69
CA PRO A 632 -28.10 2.09 -20.59
C PRO A 632 -27.04 1.20 -21.21
N LEU A 633 -26.24 1.72 -22.15
CA LEU A 633 -25.04 1.09 -22.70
C LEU A 633 -23.78 1.67 -22.04
N PRO A 634 -22.67 0.90 -21.98
CA PRO A 634 -21.39 1.44 -21.52
C PRO A 634 -20.89 2.56 -22.46
N ALA A 635 -20.36 3.63 -21.87
CA ALA A 635 -19.84 4.78 -22.61
C ALA A 635 -18.51 5.29 -22.01
N TYR A 636 -17.66 5.87 -22.86
CA TYR A 636 -16.47 6.60 -22.42
C TYR A 636 -16.79 8.09 -22.27
N VAL A 637 -16.52 8.62 -21.08
CA VAL A 637 -16.54 10.06 -20.81
C VAL A 637 -15.10 10.50 -20.50
N PRO A 638 -14.53 11.45 -21.26
CA PRO A 638 -13.21 12.00 -20.96
C PRO A 638 -13.13 12.59 -19.55
N ALA A 639 -11.96 12.49 -18.93
CA ALA A 639 -11.73 13.08 -17.63
C ALA A 639 -11.81 14.63 -17.69
N ALA A 640 -12.36 15.23 -16.64
CA ALA A 640 -12.49 16.69 -16.51
C ALA A 640 -11.10 17.36 -16.48
N GLY A 641 -11.01 18.58 -17.04
CA GLY A 641 -9.77 19.36 -17.12
C GLY A 641 -8.80 18.93 -18.24
N GLY A 642 -9.14 17.91 -19.03
CA GLY A 642 -8.34 17.52 -20.19
C GLY A 642 -8.22 18.66 -21.21
N GLY A 643 -6.99 18.92 -21.66
CA GLY A 643 -6.70 19.93 -22.68
C GLY A 643 -6.39 21.34 -22.16
N ASP A 644 -6.36 21.56 -20.85
CA ASP A 644 -5.86 22.81 -20.26
C ASP A 644 -4.33 22.91 -20.48
N PRO A 645 -3.83 23.91 -21.24
CA PRO A 645 -2.40 24.09 -21.46
C PRO A 645 -1.61 24.41 -20.18
N ALA A 646 -2.28 24.89 -19.12
CA ALA A 646 -1.66 25.16 -17.82
C ALA A 646 -1.46 23.89 -16.96
N LEU A 647 -2.17 22.80 -17.28
CA LEU A 647 -2.12 21.52 -16.57
C LEU A 647 -1.93 20.36 -17.58
N PRO A 648 -0.80 20.31 -18.30
CA PRO A 648 -0.62 19.46 -19.47
C PRO A 648 -0.41 17.96 -19.14
N LEU A 649 -0.24 17.60 -17.87
CA LEU A 649 0.06 16.23 -17.44
C LEU A 649 -1.17 15.55 -16.82
N TRP A 650 -1.23 14.22 -16.92
CA TRP A 650 -2.21 13.37 -16.25
C TRP A 650 -1.66 12.76 -14.97
N LEU A 651 -2.27 13.11 -13.84
CA LEU A 651 -1.98 12.52 -12.54
C LEU A 651 -2.72 11.20 -12.36
N SER A 652 -1.98 10.18 -11.93
CA SER A 652 -2.50 9.00 -11.28
C SER A 652 -1.91 8.82 -9.89
N THR A 653 -2.54 8.01 -9.05
CA THR A 653 -2.05 7.71 -7.70
C THR A 653 -1.80 6.21 -7.51
N ALA A 654 -0.75 5.88 -6.75
CA ALA A 654 -0.36 4.50 -6.50
C ALA A 654 -0.24 4.18 -5.00
N LYS A 655 -0.56 2.93 -4.66
CA LYS A 655 -0.32 2.36 -3.33
C LYS A 655 1.15 1.94 -3.22
N SER A 656 1.80 2.29 -2.12
CA SER A 656 3.13 1.75 -1.80
C SER A 656 3.05 0.25 -1.50
N GLY A 657 4.06 -0.51 -1.94
CA GLY A 657 4.23 -1.92 -1.54
C GLY A 657 4.64 -2.11 -0.08
N TRP A 658 5.10 -1.04 0.58
CA TRP A 658 5.70 -1.09 1.92
C TRP A 658 4.78 -0.60 3.03
N TYR A 659 3.81 0.25 2.70
CA TYR A 659 2.82 0.81 3.64
C TYR A 659 1.42 0.27 3.39
N VAL A 660 0.50 0.55 4.30
CA VAL A 660 -0.93 0.31 4.07
C VAL A 660 -1.69 1.61 4.18
N HIS A 661 -2.20 2.12 3.06
CA HIS A 661 -2.91 3.39 3.00
C HIS A 661 -2.10 4.51 3.67
N SER A 662 -2.64 5.16 4.71
CA SER A 662 -1.98 6.21 5.49
C SER A 662 -1.10 5.69 6.63
N SER A 663 -1.06 4.39 6.89
CA SER A 663 -0.48 3.80 8.10
C SER A 663 0.90 3.17 7.87
N HIS A 664 1.60 2.92 8.99
CA HIS A 664 2.89 2.21 9.09
C HIS A 664 4.12 2.98 8.60
N ARG A 665 4.02 4.29 8.40
CA ARG A 665 5.17 5.13 8.02
C ARG A 665 6.07 5.43 9.22
N HIS A 666 5.56 5.30 10.44
CA HIS A 666 6.35 5.35 11.67
C HIS A 666 7.18 4.09 11.94
N ILE A 667 6.90 2.97 11.25
CA ILE A 667 7.59 1.69 11.41
C ILE A 667 8.93 1.77 10.65
N ALA A 668 10.03 1.83 11.38
CA ALA A 668 11.37 2.09 10.85
C ALA A 668 11.81 1.03 9.85
N SER A 669 11.53 -0.25 10.11
CA SER A 669 11.87 -1.34 9.17
C SER A 669 11.22 -1.17 7.80
N LEU A 670 10.01 -0.59 7.74
CA LEU A 670 9.31 -0.27 6.50
C LEU A 670 9.76 1.09 5.94
N ARG A 671 9.91 2.10 6.81
CA ARG A 671 10.24 3.47 6.42
C ARG A 671 11.60 3.60 5.76
N ARG A 672 12.55 2.73 6.12
CA ARG A 672 13.86 2.62 5.46
C ARG A 672 13.76 2.32 3.96
N LYS A 673 12.72 1.63 3.51
CA LYS A 673 12.54 1.22 2.11
C LYS A 673 12.05 2.37 1.22
N VAL A 674 11.22 3.26 1.75
CA VAL A 674 10.71 4.45 1.05
C VAL A 674 10.64 5.62 2.06
N PRO A 675 11.73 6.35 2.30
CA PRO A 675 11.82 7.30 3.42
C PRO A 675 11.05 8.61 3.22
N ASP A 676 10.80 9.00 1.97
CA ASP A 676 10.21 10.28 1.58
C ASP A 676 9.08 10.03 0.55
N PRO A 677 8.05 10.90 0.45
CA PRO A 677 6.97 10.77 -0.53
C PRO A 677 7.48 10.93 -1.94
N MET A 678 6.92 10.18 -2.88
CA MET A 678 7.46 10.08 -4.23
C MET A 678 6.43 10.41 -5.31
N VAL A 679 6.88 11.10 -6.36
CA VAL A 679 6.18 11.27 -7.63
C VAL A 679 7.07 10.76 -8.76
N GLU A 680 6.54 9.82 -9.54
CA GLU A 680 7.22 9.26 -10.71
C GLU A 680 6.92 10.09 -11.94
N ILE A 681 7.97 10.39 -12.73
CA ILE A 681 7.93 11.23 -13.93
C ILE A 681 8.87 10.66 -15.00
N SER A 682 8.50 10.79 -16.29
CA SER A 682 9.37 10.34 -17.38
C SER A 682 10.64 11.20 -17.50
N PRO A 683 11.75 10.69 -18.08
CA PRO A 683 12.95 11.47 -18.33
C PRO A 683 12.69 12.72 -19.18
N ALA A 684 11.85 12.62 -20.21
CA ALA A 684 11.54 13.74 -21.10
C ALA A 684 10.71 14.81 -20.38
N ALA A 685 9.69 14.40 -19.64
CA ALA A 685 8.86 15.31 -18.86
C ALA A 685 9.64 16.02 -17.75
N ALA A 686 10.58 15.31 -17.10
CA ALA A 686 11.48 15.86 -16.10
C ALA A 686 12.47 16.86 -16.71
N ALA A 687 13.11 16.50 -17.83
CA ALA A 687 14.05 17.38 -18.54
C ALA A 687 13.39 18.68 -19.01
N ALA A 688 12.17 18.61 -19.53
CA ALA A 688 11.39 19.78 -19.94
C ALA A 688 11.11 20.77 -18.78
N ARG A 689 11.19 20.30 -17.53
CA ARG A 689 10.90 21.05 -16.31
C ARG A 689 12.14 21.32 -15.45
N GLY A 690 13.32 20.93 -15.91
CA GLY A 690 14.57 21.05 -15.15
C GLY A 690 14.59 20.23 -13.85
N ILE A 691 13.81 19.15 -13.77
CA ILE A 691 13.70 18.29 -12.57
C ILE A 691 14.76 17.19 -12.64
N LEU A 692 15.56 17.06 -11.59
CA LEU A 692 16.52 15.97 -11.41
C LEU A 692 15.92 14.85 -10.55
N ASP A 693 16.44 13.64 -10.71
CA ASP A 693 16.09 12.53 -9.82
C ASP A 693 16.41 12.89 -8.36
N GLY A 694 15.44 12.72 -7.47
CA GLY A 694 15.56 13.08 -6.07
C GLY A 694 15.32 14.55 -5.72
N ASP A 695 14.99 15.42 -6.68
CA ASP A 695 14.54 16.79 -6.37
C ASP A 695 13.22 16.78 -5.59
N TRP A 696 13.01 17.80 -4.75
CA TRP A 696 11.68 18.12 -4.26
C TRP A 696 10.90 18.83 -5.36
N THR A 697 9.61 18.53 -5.46
CA THR A 697 8.71 19.09 -6.46
C THR A 697 7.42 19.57 -5.82
N SER A 698 6.77 20.52 -6.47
CA SER A 698 5.41 20.96 -6.19
C SER A 698 4.50 20.45 -7.31
N LEU A 699 3.60 19.53 -6.96
CA LEU A 699 2.53 19.05 -7.81
C LEU A 699 1.32 19.96 -7.62
N CYS A 700 0.75 20.45 -8.71
CA CYS A 700 -0.39 21.36 -8.76
C CYS A 700 -1.53 20.76 -9.57
N THR A 701 -2.76 20.94 -9.10
CA THR A 701 -4.00 20.67 -9.85
C THR A 701 -4.85 21.94 -9.86
N ALA A 702 -6.02 21.89 -10.50
CA ALA A 702 -7.01 22.98 -10.41
C ALA A 702 -7.51 23.27 -8.97
N HIS A 703 -7.22 22.40 -8.00
CA HIS A 703 -7.80 22.46 -6.66
C HIS A 703 -6.78 22.71 -5.54
N GLY A 704 -5.50 22.43 -5.77
CA GLY A 704 -4.48 22.61 -4.74
C GLY A 704 -3.10 22.10 -5.13
N THR A 705 -2.19 22.13 -4.16
CA THR A 705 -0.80 21.74 -4.35
C THR A 705 -0.32 20.77 -3.28
N ALA A 706 0.53 19.82 -3.65
CA ALA A 706 1.23 18.93 -2.72
C ALA A 706 2.70 18.82 -3.09
N ARG A 707 3.56 18.54 -2.11
CA ARG A 707 5.01 18.38 -2.33
C ARG A 707 5.41 16.91 -2.29
N LEU A 708 6.18 16.48 -3.27
CA LEU A 708 6.71 15.12 -3.36
C LEU A 708 8.13 15.12 -3.93
N ARG A 709 8.88 14.05 -3.71
CA ARG A 709 10.22 13.87 -4.26
C ARG A 709 10.15 13.20 -5.63
N ALA A 710 10.81 13.78 -6.63
CA ALA A 710 10.85 13.24 -7.97
C ALA A 710 11.60 11.90 -8.01
N ARG A 711 11.03 10.93 -8.74
CA ARG A 711 11.72 9.73 -9.20
C ARG A 711 11.58 9.65 -10.71
N ILE A 712 12.69 9.58 -11.41
CA ILE A 712 12.68 9.43 -12.86
C ILE A 712 12.41 7.96 -13.22
N ASP A 713 11.32 7.71 -13.93
CA ASP A 713 10.95 6.37 -14.44
C ASP A 713 10.93 6.39 -15.98
N PRO A 714 11.91 5.74 -16.64
CA PRO A 714 12.00 5.72 -18.11
C PRO A 714 10.87 4.93 -18.78
N THR A 715 10.09 4.16 -18.02
CA THR A 715 8.97 3.39 -18.55
C THR A 715 7.68 4.20 -18.61
N LEU A 716 7.60 5.33 -17.89
CA LEU A 716 6.39 6.15 -17.84
C LEU A 716 6.16 6.94 -19.14
N ALA A 717 4.91 7.25 -19.45
CA ALA A 717 4.57 8.12 -20.57
C ALA A 717 4.90 9.59 -20.25
N ASP A 718 5.25 10.38 -21.26
CA ASP A 718 5.72 11.77 -21.08
C ASP A 718 4.61 12.74 -20.62
N ASP A 719 3.36 12.35 -20.79
CA ASP A 719 2.17 13.09 -20.35
C ASP A 719 1.58 12.54 -19.05
N VAL A 720 2.25 11.62 -18.34
CA VAL A 720 1.73 10.97 -17.12
C VAL A 720 2.69 11.15 -15.95
N VAL A 721 2.14 11.41 -14.77
CA VAL A 721 2.85 11.36 -13.49
C VAL A 721 2.12 10.48 -12.49
N ILE A 722 2.85 9.79 -11.61
CA ILE A 722 2.27 8.88 -10.63
C ILE A 722 2.73 9.26 -9.21
N ALA A 723 1.81 9.74 -8.38
CA ALA A 723 2.09 10.13 -7.00
C ALA A 723 1.76 9.02 -6.00
N GLU A 724 2.60 8.86 -4.98
CA GLU A 724 2.25 8.07 -3.80
C GLU A 724 1.31 8.87 -2.87
N PHE A 725 0.27 8.22 -2.33
CA PHE A 725 -0.65 8.86 -1.37
C PHE A 725 -0.45 8.35 0.06
N GLY A 726 -1.04 9.05 1.03
CA GLY A 726 -1.12 8.60 2.43
C GLY A 726 -0.06 9.19 3.37
N TRP A 727 0.64 10.24 2.97
CA TRP A 727 1.78 10.80 3.70
C TRP A 727 1.35 11.86 4.74
N TRP A 728 1.83 11.72 5.97
CA TRP A 728 1.60 12.64 7.10
C TRP A 728 2.50 12.29 8.31
N GLU A 729 2.79 10.99 8.46
CA GLU A 729 3.38 10.42 9.68
C GLU A 729 4.91 10.55 9.74
N ASP A 730 5.42 10.87 10.94
CA ASP A 730 6.84 10.90 11.30
C ASP A 730 7.43 9.50 11.53
N CYS A 731 8.76 9.40 11.53
CA CYS A 731 9.48 8.19 11.93
C CYS A 731 10.70 8.57 12.78
N PRO A 732 10.54 8.69 14.12
CA PRO A 732 11.61 9.09 15.02
C PRO A 732 12.87 8.20 14.95
N PRO A 733 12.80 6.86 14.83
CA PRO A 733 14.02 6.04 14.70
C PRO A 733 14.89 6.38 13.47
N LEU A 734 14.32 7.08 12.48
CA LEU A 734 15.02 7.55 11.28
C LEU A 734 15.13 9.07 11.22
N GLY A 735 14.84 9.78 12.31
CA GLY A 735 14.90 11.24 12.37
C GLY A 735 14.04 11.92 11.30
N ARG A 736 12.92 11.30 10.93
CA ARG A 736 11.96 11.86 9.98
C ARG A 736 10.87 12.59 10.76
N PRO A 737 10.71 13.90 10.58
CA PRO A 737 9.69 14.67 11.28
C PRO A 737 8.30 14.38 10.70
N ARG A 738 7.29 14.90 11.39
CA ARG A 738 5.90 14.82 10.95
C ARG A 738 5.65 15.84 9.85
N ASP A 739 4.87 15.45 8.85
CA ASP A 739 4.48 16.31 7.75
C ASP A 739 3.07 16.88 7.96
N PRO A 740 2.78 18.11 7.50
CA PRO A 740 1.41 18.61 7.45
C PRO A 740 0.55 17.69 6.59
N SER A 741 -0.64 17.33 7.09
CA SER A 741 -1.62 16.52 6.37
C SER A 741 -2.52 17.34 5.43
N THR A 742 -2.59 18.66 5.66
CA THR A 742 -3.47 19.63 5.01
C THR A 742 -2.77 20.98 4.88
N GLY A 743 -3.21 21.79 3.92
CA GLY A 743 -2.77 23.16 3.73
C GLY A 743 -1.40 23.31 3.06
N ALA A 744 -0.85 24.52 3.17
CA ALA A 744 0.38 24.89 2.46
C ALA A 744 1.56 23.98 2.84
N GLY A 745 2.20 23.40 1.82
CA GLY A 745 3.37 22.54 2.00
C GLY A 745 3.05 21.11 2.47
N THR A 746 1.78 20.69 2.45
CA THR A 746 1.37 19.30 2.68
C THR A 746 2.08 18.32 1.75
N LEU A 747 2.40 17.14 2.28
CA LEU A 747 2.91 16.02 1.48
C LEU A 747 1.79 15.03 1.11
N ASN A 748 0.57 15.28 1.57
CA ASN A 748 -0.60 14.48 1.25
C ASN A 748 -1.21 14.93 -0.08
N VAL A 749 -0.97 14.17 -1.16
CA VAL A 749 -1.50 14.46 -2.49
C VAL A 749 -3.03 14.60 -2.53
N ASN A 750 -3.75 13.94 -1.62
CA ASN A 750 -5.22 14.02 -1.59
C ASN A 750 -5.77 15.40 -1.19
N ASP A 751 -4.97 16.27 -0.57
CA ASP A 751 -5.37 17.65 -0.32
C ASP A 751 -5.31 18.51 -1.60
N ALA A 752 -4.51 18.09 -2.59
CA ALA A 752 -4.50 18.68 -3.92
C ALA A 752 -5.58 18.08 -4.85
N LEU A 753 -6.44 17.19 -4.36
CA LEU A 753 -7.48 16.52 -5.13
C LEU A 753 -8.86 16.93 -4.63
N SER A 754 -9.84 16.90 -5.52
CA SER A 754 -11.22 17.32 -5.25
C SER A 754 -12.20 16.18 -5.50
N ASP A 755 -13.37 16.29 -4.89
CA ASP A 755 -14.53 15.42 -5.08
C ASP A 755 -15.76 16.19 -5.58
N THR A 756 -15.53 17.36 -6.18
CA THR A 756 -16.57 18.17 -6.84
C THR A 756 -17.10 17.46 -8.07
N ASP A 757 -16.20 17.07 -8.98
CA ASP A 757 -16.54 16.17 -10.08
C ASP A 757 -16.41 14.73 -9.60
N ARG A 758 -17.43 13.90 -9.83
CA ARG A 758 -17.48 12.52 -9.35
C ARG A 758 -18.35 11.66 -10.24
N ASP A 759 -18.18 10.35 -10.14
CA ASP A 759 -19.04 9.41 -10.87
C ASP A 759 -20.51 9.56 -10.43
N PRO A 760 -21.46 9.73 -11.37
CA PRO A 760 -22.85 10.05 -11.06
C PRO A 760 -23.65 8.86 -10.51
N VAL A 761 -23.09 7.64 -10.55
CA VAL A 761 -23.73 6.44 -10.01
C VAL A 761 -23.12 6.09 -8.66
N SER A 762 -21.80 5.97 -8.60
CA SER A 762 -21.09 5.50 -7.41
C SER A 762 -20.65 6.60 -6.47
N GLY A 763 -20.58 7.84 -6.93
CA GLY A 763 -19.92 8.94 -6.21
C GLY A 763 -18.40 8.82 -6.20
N SER A 764 -17.79 8.01 -7.06
CA SER A 764 -16.33 7.84 -7.13
C SER A 764 -15.61 9.17 -7.25
N VAL A 765 -14.61 9.36 -6.38
CA VAL A 765 -13.78 10.57 -6.34
C VAL A 765 -12.60 10.41 -7.30
N PRO A 766 -12.30 11.42 -8.14
CA PRO A 766 -11.15 11.39 -9.04
C PRO A 766 -9.84 11.55 -8.24
N LEU A 767 -9.31 10.41 -7.79
CA LEU A 767 -7.95 10.30 -7.25
C LEU A 767 -6.93 9.91 -8.33
N ARG A 768 -7.41 9.66 -9.54
CA ARG A 768 -6.66 9.33 -10.75
C ARG A 768 -7.32 10.01 -11.93
N ALA A 769 -6.60 10.12 -13.04
CA ALA A 769 -7.04 10.79 -14.25
C ALA A 769 -7.40 12.26 -13.98
N VAL A 770 -6.49 12.98 -13.33
CA VAL A 770 -6.66 14.40 -12.99
C VAL A 770 -5.59 15.21 -13.73
N ALA A 771 -5.99 16.28 -14.41
CA ALA A 771 -5.05 17.20 -15.04
C ALA A 771 -4.18 17.89 -13.98
N CYS A 772 -2.87 17.96 -14.22
CA CYS A 772 -1.91 18.51 -13.27
C CYS A 772 -0.71 19.16 -13.97
N GLU A 773 0.07 19.88 -13.17
CA GLU A 773 1.42 20.33 -13.52
C GLU A 773 2.35 20.03 -12.34
N ILE A 774 3.63 19.83 -12.63
CA ILE A 774 4.69 19.60 -11.65
C ILE A 774 5.85 20.57 -11.92
N ALA A 775 6.33 21.20 -10.85
CA ALA A 775 7.47 22.10 -10.92
C ALA A 775 8.52 21.72 -9.86
N ARG A 776 9.79 22.06 -10.13
CA ARG A 776 10.87 21.91 -9.16
C ARG A 776 10.67 22.86 -7.97
N ASP A 777 10.79 22.34 -6.76
CA ASP A 777 10.83 23.15 -5.54
C ASP A 777 12.27 23.66 -5.34
N GLU A 778 12.54 24.88 -5.82
CA GLU A 778 13.88 25.47 -5.83
C GLU A 778 14.48 25.64 -4.43
N GLU A 779 13.67 25.90 -3.41
CA GLU A 779 14.14 26.08 -2.04
C GLU A 779 14.62 24.76 -1.46
N ARG A 780 13.79 23.71 -1.54
CA ARG A 780 14.11 22.39 -0.97
C ARG A 780 15.09 21.58 -1.79
N SER A 781 15.20 21.88 -3.09
CA SER A 781 16.14 21.22 -4.01
C SER A 781 17.47 21.95 -4.14
N ARG A 782 17.66 23.05 -3.40
CA ARG A 782 18.87 23.87 -3.47
C ARG A 782 20.11 23.03 -3.18
N GLY A 783 21.03 23.02 -4.14
CA GLY A 783 22.31 22.31 -4.05
C GLY A 783 22.20 20.79 -4.18
N TRP A 784 21.02 20.25 -4.51
CA TRP A 784 20.86 18.84 -4.88
C TRP A 784 21.47 18.54 -6.26
N TRP A 785 21.97 17.33 -6.44
CA TRP A 785 22.46 16.82 -7.72
C TRP A 785 22.25 15.31 -7.82
N SER A 786 22.26 14.79 -9.05
CA SER A 786 22.22 13.34 -9.34
C SER A 786 23.54 12.87 -9.92
N GLY A 787 23.94 11.64 -9.60
CA GLY A 787 25.23 11.07 -10.00
C GLY A 787 26.43 11.72 -9.31
N GLY A 788 27.62 11.62 -9.94
CA GLY A 788 28.86 12.18 -9.40
C GLY A 788 29.04 13.66 -9.75
N ARG A 789 29.39 14.47 -8.75
CA ARG A 789 29.80 15.87 -8.88
C ARG A 789 31.26 16.05 -8.46
N ALA A 790 31.99 16.93 -9.13
CA ALA A 790 33.40 17.19 -8.82
C ALA A 790 33.57 18.08 -7.59
N PHE A 791 34.48 17.71 -6.70
CA PHE A 791 34.84 18.43 -5.48
C PHE A 791 36.35 18.62 -5.39
N THR A 792 36.75 19.75 -4.80
CA THR A 792 38.15 20.05 -4.47
C THR A 792 38.37 19.87 -2.96
N VAL A 793 39.46 19.21 -2.59
CA VAL A 793 39.95 19.17 -1.20
C VAL A 793 40.43 20.57 -0.83
N THR A 794 39.74 21.23 0.09
CA THR A 794 40.08 22.59 0.55
C THR A 794 40.91 22.58 1.84
N GLY A 795 40.89 21.48 2.58
CA GLY A 795 41.64 21.34 3.82
C GLY A 795 41.90 19.88 4.18
N VAL A 796 43.07 19.63 4.78
CA VAL A 796 43.46 18.33 5.33
C VAL A 796 43.91 18.56 6.76
N ARG A 797 43.25 17.92 7.73
CA ARG A 797 43.59 17.99 9.15
C ARG A 797 43.87 16.61 9.70
N ARG A 798 44.94 16.45 10.48
CA ARG A 798 45.19 15.20 11.22
C ARG A 798 44.29 15.16 12.45
N GLU A 799 43.38 14.21 12.50
CA GLU A 799 42.38 14.07 13.59
C GLU A 799 42.88 13.11 14.69
N ALA A 800 43.65 12.09 14.32
CA ALA A 800 44.35 11.19 15.22
C ALA A 800 45.64 10.66 14.55
N ALA A 801 46.42 9.83 15.25
CA ALA A 801 47.66 9.27 14.69
C ALA A 801 47.43 8.55 13.35
N ASP A 802 46.29 7.89 13.19
CA ASP A 802 45.91 7.09 12.03
C ASP A 802 44.65 7.62 11.32
N ILE A 803 44.25 8.89 11.51
CA ILE A 803 43.02 9.45 10.92
C ILE A 803 43.26 10.85 10.36
N VAL A 804 42.83 11.09 9.11
CA VAL A 804 42.78 12.42 8.49
C VAL A 804 41.34 12.84 8.22
N ALA A 805 41.05 14.11 8.48
CA ALA A 805 39.80 14.77 8.11
C ALA A 805 40.03 15.61 6.85
N LEU A 806 39.11 15.52 5.89
CA LEU A 806 39.14 16.24 4.62
C LEU A 806 37.96 17.21 4.57
N SER A 807 38.22 18.46 4.23
CA SER A 807 37.20 19.46 3.87
C SER A 807 37.06 19.51 2.35
N LEU A 808 35.83 19.40 1.86
CA LEU A 808 35.50 19.22 0.46
C LEU A 808 34.55 20.32 0.01
N ALA A 809 34.92 21.10 -1.00
CA ALA A 809 34.06 22.12 -1.61
C ALA A 809 33.76 21.73 -3.06
N PRO A 810 32.57 22.04 -3.60
CA PRO A 810 32.24 21.71 -4.98
C PRO A 810 33.12 22.52 -5.93
N ALA A 811 33.69 21.86 -6.94
CA ALA A 811 34.67 22.46 -7.85
C ALA A 811 34.07 23.57 -8.74
N ASP A 812 32.76 23.52 -8.97
CA ASP A 812 31.98 24.52 -9.71
C ASP A 812 31.59 25.74 -8.86
N GLY A 813 31.87 25.74 -7.55
CA GLY A 813 31.47 26.79 -6.61
C GLY A 813 29.97 26.88 -6.32
N GLY A 814 29.15 25.96 -6.83
CA GLY A 814 27.70 25.95 -6.61
C GLY A 814 27.32 25.48 -5.20
N PRO A 815 26.07 25.69 -4.75
CA PRO A 815 25.64 25.32 -3.41
C PRO A 815 25.59 23.79 -3.21
N LEU A 816 25.67 23.37 -1.94
CA LEU A 816 25.49 22.00 -1.47
C LEU A 816 24.15 21.82 -0.78
N ALA A 817 23.53 20.65 -0.98
CA ALA A 817 22.35 20.25 -0.23
C ALA A 817 22.67 20.03 1.26
N GLY A 818 21.75 20.43 2.13
CA GLY A 818 21.79 20.00 3.52
C GLY A 818 21.63 18.48 3.64
N PHE A 819 22.16 17.90 4.71
CA PHE A 819 22.07 16.47 4.99
C PHE A 819 21.52 16.21 6.39
N ARG A 820 21.02 14.99 6.64
CA ARG A 820 20.67 14.53 7.98
C ARG A 820 21.91 13.94 8.66
N PRO A 821 22.22 14.29 9.92
CA PRO A 821 23.36 13.69 10.61
C PRO A 821 23.31 12.16 10.59
N GLY A 822 24.46 11.56 10.29
CA GLY A 822 24.60 10.12 10.06
C GLY A 822 24.43 9.67 8.61
N GLN A 823 24.07 10.56 7.69
CA GLN A 823 24.23 10.32 6.26
C GLN A 823 25.71 10.28 5.83
N HIS A 824 25.94 9.65 4.68
CA HIS A 824 27.24 9.51 4.04
C HIS A 824 27.20 9.98 2.59
N VAL A 825 28.37 10.24 2.04
CA VAL A 825 28.57 10.46 0.59
C VAL A 825 29.39 9.31 0.03
N LEU A 826 29.07 8.91 -1.21
CA LEU A 826 29.95 8.03 -1.98
C LEU A 826 31.08 8.89 -2.55
N VAL A 827 32.32 8.58 -2.17
CA VAL A 827 33.53 9.24 -2.70
C VAL A 827 34.15 8.29 -3.71
N ALA A 828 34.33 8.79 -4.92
CA ALA A 828 34.97 8.09 -6.02
C ALA A 828 36.23 8.83 -6.48
N THR A 829 37.19 8.06 -6.94
CA THR A 829 38.46 8.54 -7.52
C THR A 829 38.45 8.28 -9.03
N GLY A 830 39.30 8.99 -9.78
CA GLY A 830 39.32 8.93 -11.25
C GLY A 830 39.66 7.56 -11.86
N ASP A 831 40.20 6.63 -11.07
CA ASP A 831 40.52 5.25 -11.48
C ASP A 831 39.35 4.26 -11.25
N GLY A 832 38.18 4.76 -10.84
CA GLY A 832 36.97 3.96 -10.61
C GLY A 832 36.84 3.40 -9.19
N LEU A 833 37.78 3.63 -8.29
CA LEU A 833 37.65 3.21 -6.89
C LEU A 833 36.67 4.12 -6.13
N ALA A 834 35.67 3.51 -5.49
CA ALA A 834 34.65 4.23 -4.71
C ALA A 834 34.38 3.60 -3.31
N ARG A 835 34.11 4.47 -2.32
CA ARG A 835 33.75 4.10 -0.94
C ARG A 835 32.86 5.17 -0.30
N SER A 836 31.94 4.74 0.56
CA SER A 836 31.10 5.64 1.36
C SER A 836 31.85 6.15 2.59
N TYR A 837 31.67 7.43 2.92
CA TYR A 837 32.18 8.06 4.14
C TYR A 837 31.09 8.90 4.79
N SER A 838 30.84 8.68 6.10
CA SER A 838 29.90 9.50 6.86
C SER A 838 30.35 10.95 6.89
N LEU A 839 29.39 11.86 6.76
CA LEU A 839 29.64 13.29 6.87
C LEU A 839 29.84 13.66 8.34
N THR A 840 30.95 14.33 8.64
CA THR A 840 31.33 14.73 10.02
C THR A 840 31.08 16.19 10.32
N GLY A 841 30.92 17.01 9.27
CA GLY A 841 30.78 18.46 9.37
C GLY A 841 29.36 18.94 9.74
N PRO A 842 29.13 20.27 9.75
CA PRO A 842 27.82 20.86 9.99
C PRO A 842 26.80 20.45 8.90
N HIS A 843 25.63 20.01 9.33
CA HIS A 843 24.61 19.41 8.45
C HIS A 843 23.88 20.38 7.49
N GLN A 844 24.06 21.69 7.67
CA GLN A 844 23.44 22.76 6.87
C GLN A 844 24.48 23.70 6.25
N ASP A 845 25.72 23.24 6.05
CA ASP A 845 26.74 24.06 5.40
C ASP A 845 26.55 24.04 3.87
N PRO A 846 26.24 25.19 3.23
CA PRO A 846 25.99 25.21 1.79
C PRO A 846 27.27 25.18 0.95
N ASN A 847 28.45 25.25 1.57
CA ASN A 847 29.72 25.48 0.85
C ASN A 847 30.70 24.33 0.97
N ARG A 848 30.60 23.52 2.05
CA ARG A 848 31.52 22.40 2.24
C ARG A 848 30.88 21.18 2.89
N TYR A 849 31.40 20.01 2.53
CA TYR A 849 31.28 18.78 3.30
C TYR A 849 32.60 18.46 4.00
N GLU A 850 32.51 17.65 5.07
CA GLU A 850 33.68 17.14 5.78
C GLU A 850 33.51 15.63 5.99
N ILE A 851 34.60 14.89 5.77
CA ILE A 851 34.69 13.45 6.03
C ILE A 851 35.96 13.16 6.82
N ALA A 852 35.98 12.03 7.55
CA ALA A 852 37.21 11.55 8.19
C ALA A 852 37.52 10.11 7.78
N VAL A 853 38.80 9.86 7.52
CA VAL A 853 39.29 8.64 6.89
C VAL A 853 40.33 8.03 7.81
N LYS A 854 40.12 6.77 8.20
CA LYS A 854 41.10 5.98 8.96
C LYS A 854 42.12 5.34 8.02
N TRP A 855 43.40 5.37 8.40
CA TRP A 855 44.52 4.76 7.70
C TRP A 855 44.41 3.22 7.75
N VAL A 856 44.50 2.62 6.57
CA VAL A 856 44.57 1.17 6.39
C VAL A 856 45.68 0.89 5.37
N GLY A 857 46.94 1.08 5.77
CA GLY A 857 48.09 1.01 4.87
C GLY A 857 48.88 -0.31 4.91
N PRO A 858 50.05 -0.35 4.24
CA PRO A 858 50.96 -1.49 4.24
C PRO A 858 51.36 -1.93 5.65
N GLY A 859 51.35 -3.24 5.93
CA GLY A 859 51.58 -3.79 7.28
C GLY A 859 50.30 -4.02 8.11
N THR A 860 49.12 -3.66 7.58
CA THR A 860 47.83 -4.16 8.07
C THR A 860 47.42 -5.43 7.30
N PRO A 861 46.56 -6.31 7.85
CA PRO A 861 46.20 -7.57 7.20
C PRO A 861 45.57 -7.43 5.79
N SER A 862 45.07 -6.24 5.44
CA SER A 862 44.52 -5.91 4.12
C SER A 862 44.66 -4.40 3.87
N PRO A 863 45.68 -3.93 3.12
CA PRO A 863 45.85 -2.50 2.81
C PRO A 863 44.69 -1.97 1.99
N GLY A 864 44.00 -0.93 2.48
CA GLY A 864 42.91 -0.27 1.79
C GLY A 864 43.44 0.73 0.76
N ARG A 865 43.28 0.41 -0.53
CA ARG A 865 43.62 1.30 -1.66
C ARG A 865 43.02 2.71 -1.49
N MET A 866 41.74 2.80 -1.11
CA MET A 866 41.03 4.09 -0.98
C MET A 866 41.57 4.90 0.21
N SER A 867 41.75 4.25 1.35
CA SER A 867 42.30 4.89 2.55
C SER A 867 43.70 5.44 2.28
N THR A 868 44.54 4.66 1.60
CA THR A 868 45.90 5.06 1.21
C THR A 868 45.87 6.27 0.28
N HIS A 869 45.02 6.24 -0.75
CA HIS A 869 44.84 7.35 -1.68
C HIS A 869 44.41 8.64 -0.95
N LEU A 870 43.36 8.57 -0.14
CA LEU A 870 42.80 9.74 0.56
C LEU A 870 43.79 10.36 1.57
N HIS A 871 44.64 9.56 2.22
CA HIS A 871 45.69 10.08 3.12
C HIS A 871 46.85 10.76 2.37
N GLY A 872 47.05 10.43 1.09
CA GLY A 872 48.05 11.07 0.25
C GLY A 872 47.60 12.42 -0.34
N LEU A 873 46.31 12.76 -0.24
CA LEU A 873 45.78 13.98 -0.83
C LEU A 873 46.27 15.23 -0.12
N GLN A 874 46.41 16.30 -0.90
CA GLN A 874 46.71 17.66 -0.44
C GLN A 874 45.56 18.59 -0.86
N ALA A 875 45.53 19.80 -0.29
CA ALA A 875 44.61 20.82 -0.75
C ALA A 875 44.79 21.08 -2.26
N GLY A 876 43.69 21.22 -2.99
CA GLY A 876 43.65 21.32 -4.45
C GLY A 876 43.40 20.01 -5.19
N ALA A 877 43.45 18.85 -4.51
CA ALA A 877 43.12 17.56 -5.15
C ALA A 877 41.62 17.45 -5.49
N SER A 878 41.31 16.77 -6.60
CA SER A 878 39.93 16.57 -7.07
C SER A 878 39.38 15.20 -6.69
N LEU A 879 38.10 15.15 -6.30
CA LEU A 879 37.33 13.94 -5.99
C LEU A 879 35.94 14.01 -6.63
N MET A 880 35.31 12.86 -6.84
CA MET A 880 33.92 12.79 -7.27
C MET A 880 33.03 12.35 -6.11
N LEU A 881 31.97 13.10 -5.83
CA LEU A 881 31.00 12.79 -4.77
C LEU A 881 29.59 12.62 -5.34
N GLU A 882 28.86 11.65 -4.83
CA GLU A 882 27.39 11.60 -4.96
C GLU A 882 26.70 12.39 -3.84
N ALA A 883 25.44 12.76 -4.07
CA ALA A 883 24.62 13.47 -3.10
C ALA A 883 24.49 12.69 -1.78
N PRO A 884 24.34 13.38 -0.62
CA PRO A 884 24.22 12.70 0.66
C PRO A 884 23.09 11.65 0.69
N GLN A 885 23.44 10.44 1.11
CA GLN A 885 22.55 9.28 1.18
C GLN A 885 22.62 8.63 2.57
N GLY A 886 21.72 7.69 2.83
CA GLY A 886 21.69 6.89 4.06
C GLY A 886 20.48 7.16 4.95
N ILE A 887 20.16 6.13 5.73
CA ILE A 887 19.00 6.01 6.63
C ILE A 887 19.41 5.85 8.10
N PHE A 888 20.71 5.84 8.39
CA PHE A 888 21.26 5.84 9.74
C PHE A 888 21.23 7.25 10.30
N THR A 889 20.02 7.77 10.54
CA THR A 889 19.79 9.19 10.85
C THR A 889 19.11 9.31 12.21
N PRO A 890 19.88 9.43 13.31
CA PRO A 890 19.31 9.61 14.65
C PRO A 890 18.43 10.86 14.73
N PRO A 891 17.36 10.85 15.54
CA PRO A 891 16.44 11.98 15.60
C PRO A 891 17.06 13.16 16.35
N LEU A 892 16.91 14.36 15.81
CA LEU A 892 17.36 15.60 16.46
C LEU A 892 16.41 16.07 17.57
N ASP A 893 15.22 15.49 17.67
CA ASP A 893 14.18 15.76 18.65
C ASP A 893 13.50 14.45 19.09
N GLY A 894 12.51 14.53 19.99
CA GLY A 894 11.66 13.39 20.34
C GLY A 894 11.70 12.99 21.81
N GLY A 895 10.77 12.11 22.21
CA GLY A 895 10.51 11.78 23.61
C GLY A 895 11.30 10.61 24.20
N ARG A 896 12.22 9.99 23.45
CA ARG A 896 12.99 8.81 23.88
C ARG A 896 14.48 9.15 24.03
N PRO A 897 15.19 8.62 25.05
CA PRO A 897 16.64 8.77 25.12
C PRO A 897 17.35 8.11 23.94
N VAL A 898 18.57 8.57 23.65
CA VAL A 898 19.39 8.03 22.54
C VAL A 898 20.70 7.44 23.05
N LEU A 899 21.01 6.20 22.65
CA LEU A 899 22.27 5.51 22.91
C LEU A 899 23.13 5.49 21.65
N LEU A 900 24.37 5.92 21.77
CA LEU A 900 25.34 5.97 20.69
C LEU A 900 26.51 5.06 21.06
N PHE A 901 26.77 4.03 20.28
CA PHE A 901 27.93 3.12 20.47
C PHE A 901 28.87 3.26 19.29
N ALA A 902 30.05 3.82 19.52
CA ALA A 902 31.08 4.00 18.52
C ALA A 902 32.34 3.20 18.87
N ALA A 903 32.96 2.61 17.85
CA ALA A 903 34.32 2.06 17.97
C ALA A 903 35.28 2.71 16.97
N GLY A 904 36.36 3.30 17.47
CA GLY A 904 37.37 4.01 16.68
C GLY A 904 36.75 5.10 15.80
N ILE A 905 36.99 5.01 14.49
CA ILE A 905 36.44 5.94 13.49
C ILE A 905 34.91 5.84 13.33
N GLY A 906 34.26 4.81 13.86
CA GLY A 906 32.79 4.71 13.87
C GLY A 906 32.08 5.85 14.62
N ILE A 907 32.82 6.75 15.27
CA ILE A 907 32.26 7.98 15.86
C ILE A 907 31.78 8.99 14.81
N THR A 908 32.20 8.88 13.54
CA THR A 908 31.95 9.91 12.51
C THR A 908 30.47 10.31 12.33
N PRO A 909 29.49 9.40 12.29
CA PRO A 909 28.07 9.79 12.25
C PRO A 909 27.64 10.61 13.47
N PHE A 910 28.18 10.26 14.64
CA PHE A 910 27.78 10.82 15.91
C PHE A 910 28.39 12.19 16.18
N VAL A 911 29.58 12.49 15.66
CA VAL A 911 30.16 13.84 15.75
C VAL A 911 29.26 14.86 15.04
N SER A 912 28.82 14.54 13.82
CA SER A 912 27.88 15.41 13.08
C SER A 912 26.55 15.54 13.82
N TYR A 913 26.04 14.44 14.37
CA TYR A 913 24.80 14.43 15.16
C TYR A 913 24.89 15.29 16.43
N LEU A 914 25.93 15.13 17.24
CA LEU A 914 26.15 15.94 18.45
C LEU A 914 26.35 17.42 18.10
N SER A 915 27.04 17.71 16.99
CA SER A 915 27.19 19.09 16.49
C SER A 915 25.85 19.71 16.06
N ALA A 916 24.98 18.91 15.43
CA ALA A 916 23.63 19.34 15.06
C ALA A 916 22.75 19.55 16.29
N LEU A 917 22.77 18.64 17.28
CA LEU A 917 22.08 18.81 18.55
C LEU A 917 22.51 20.06 19.29
N ALA A 918 23.80 20.42 19.28
CA ALA A 918 24.31 21.61 19.94
C ALA A 918 23.75 22.92 19.35
N ARG A 919 23.11 22.86 18.18
CA ARG A 919 22.44 23.97 17.50
C ARG A 919 20.91 23.81 17.45
N ALA A 920 20.39 22.64 17.80
CA ALA A 920 18.96 22.35 17.75
C ALA A 920 18.23 23.02 18.93
N GLY A 921 17.04 23.57 18.63
CA GLY A 921 16.14 24.18 19.62
C GLY A 921 15.40 23.16 20.48
N ALA A 922 15.00 22.03 19.91
CA ALA A 922 14.48 20.85 20.60
C ALA A 922 15.51 19.71 20.53
N ARG A 923 15.52 18.82 21.51
CA ARG A 923 16.50 17.71 21.64
C ARG A 923 15.84 16.50 22.31
N PRO A 924 16.37 15.28 22.11
CA PRO A 924 16.00 14.13 22.93
C PRO A 924 16.25 14.40 24.42
N PRO A 925 15.47 13.77 25.33
CA PRO A 925 15.52 14.07 26.77
C PRO A 925 16.88 13.77 27.41
N ALA A 926 17.59 12.75 26.92
CA ALA A 926 18.93 12.39 27.37
C ALA A 926 19.64 11.57 26.29
N PHE A 927 20.98 11.58 26.29
CA PHE A 927 21.74 10.75 25.38
C PHE A 927 23.09 10.32 25.97
N HIS A 928 23.48 9.09 25.67
CA HIS A 928 24.69 8.47 26.20
C HIS A 928 25.58 7.99 25.06
N LEU A 929 26.83 8.45 25.04
CA LEU A 929 27.86 8.03 24.08
C LEU A 929 28.81 7.03 24.74
N VAL A 930 28.85 5.80 24.23
CA VAL A 930 29.92 4.83 24.51
C VAL A 930 30.91 4.88 23.35
N HIS A 931 32.15 5.34 23.62
CA HIS A 931 33.20 5.42 22.59
C HIS A 931 34.38 4.53 22.96
N VAL A 932 34.56 3.46 22.18
CA VAL A 932 35.63 2.48 22.37
C VAL A 932 36.80 2.80 21.44
N CYS A 933 37.97 3.07 22.01
CA CYS A 933 39.21 3.32 21.28
C CYS A 933 40.32 2.35 21.74
N ARG A 934 41.44 2.33 21.03
CA ARG A 934 42.60 1.54 21.45
C ARG A 934 43.32 2.23 22.62
N ASP A 935 43.69 3.48 22.40
CA ASP A 935 44.49 4.34 23.27
C ASP A 935 44.19 5.82 22.96
N GLY A 936 44.77 6.75 23.72
CA GLY A 936 44.58 8.20 23.49
C GLY A 936 45.13 8.70 22.15
N GLY A 937 46.16 8.04 21.59
CA GLY A 937 46.74 8.41 20.29
C GLY A 937 45.84 8.09 19.08
N THR A 938 44.87 7.19 19.27
CA THR A 938 43.91 6.74 18.25
C THR A 938 42.46 7.05 18.63
N HIS A 939 42.26 8.06 19.48
CA HIS A 939 40.94 8.56 19.88
C HIS A 939 40.54 9.77 19.00
N PRO A 940 39.83 9.57 17.88
CA PRO A 940 39.44 10.67 16.99
C PRO A 940 38.39 11.58 17.63
N PHE A 941 38.42 12.87 17.30
CA PHE A 941 37.46 13.87 17.75
C PHE A 941 37.40 14.09 19.27
N GLY A 942 38.38 13.62 20.03
CA GLY A 942 38.39 13.77 21.49
C GLY A 942 38.32 15.24 21.95
N GLN A 943 38.98 16.17 21.24
CA GLN A 943 38.86 17.60 21.53
C GLN A 943 37.49 18.15 21.15
N THR A 944 37.01 17.84 19.95
CA THR A 944 35.66 18.23 19.47
C THR A 944 34.57 17.80 20.44
N LEU A 945 34.64 16.58 20.98
CA LEU A 945 33.69 16.08 21.98
C LEU A 945 33.75 16.88 23.29
N ARG A 946 34.96 17.25 23.77
CA ARG A 946 35.13 18.11 24.94
C ARG A 946 34.56 19.51 24.72
N ASP A 947 34.71 20.06 23.52
CA ASP A 947 34.21 21.39 23.18
C ASP A 947 32.68 21.40 23.01
N LEU A 948 32.09 20.28 22.57
CA LEU A 948 30.65 20.12 22.43
C LEU A 948 29.93 19.85 23.76
N ALA A 949 30.58 19.16 24.71
CA ALA A 949 29.95 18.72 25.95
C ALA A 949 29.29 19.86 26.76
N PRO A 950 29.93 21.04 26.98
CA PRO A 950 29.29 22.17 27.67
C PRO A 950 28.03 22.71 26.99
N ARG A 951 27.85 22.44 25.69
CA ARG A 951 26.71 22.92 24.88
C ARG A 951 25.56 21.92 24.83
N LEU A 952 25.72 20.75 25.45
CA LEU A 952 24.80 19.62 25.41
C LEU A 952 24.44 19.16 26.84
N PRO A 953 23.54 19.85 27.55
CA PRO A 953 23.21 19.60 28.97
C PRO A 953 22.54 18.24 29.28
N GLY A 954 22.41 17.34 28.30
CA GLY A 954 21.92 15.96 28.47
C GLY A 954 22.89 14.89 27.96
N LEU A 955 24.11 15.27 27.56
CA LEU A 955 25.15 14.34 27.10
C LEU A 955 25.84 13.69 28.30
N THR A 956 25.84 12.37 28.32
CA THR A 956 26.78 11.58 29.13
C THR A 956 27.67 10.76 28.20
N ALA A 957 28.91 10.52 28.60
CA ALA A 957 29.86 9.76 27.79
C ALA A 957 30.66 8.76 28.64
N THR A 958 30.84 7.55 28.10
CA THR A 958 31.72 6.51 28.63
C THR A 958 32.80 6.20 27.60
N ARG A 959 34.05 6.52 27.91
CA ARG A 959 35.21 6.27 27.06
C ARG A 959 35.89 4.98 27.49
N VAL A 960 36.07 4.06 26.57
CA VAL A 960 36.69 2.76 26.83
C VAL A 960 37.97 2.63 26.03
N PHE A 961 39.11 2.48 26.70
CA PHE A 961 40.40 2.21 26.04
C PHE A 961 40.75 0.73 26.17
N THR A 962 40.75 0.02 25.04
CA THR A 962 41.02 -1.43 25.04
C THR A 962 42.48 -1.76 25.35
N ARG A 963 43.41 -0.81 25.15
CA ARG A 963 44.83 -0.91 25.48
C ARG A 963 45.41 0.50 25.75
N PRO A 964 45.15 1.10 26.93
CA PRO A 964 45.66 2.43 27.25
C PRO A 964 47.18 2.51 27.09
N ALA A 965 47.67 3.61 26.52
CA ALA A 965 49.09 3.91 26.45
C ALA A 965 49.62 4.36 27.83
N PRO A 966 50.94 4.29 28.09
CA PRO A 966 51.52 4.71 29.36
C PRO A 966 51.19 6.15 29.80
N GLY A 967 50.84 7.04 28.86
CA GLY A 967 50.46 8.44 29.12
C GLY A 967 48.95 8.68 29.29
N ASP A 968 48.10 7.67 29.09
CA ASP A 968 46.66 7.79 29.23
C ASP A 968 46.26 7.70 30.71
N VAL A 969 45.42 8.64 31.17
CA VAL A 969 45.01 8.76 32.58
C VAL A 969 43.53 8.38 32.76
N LEU A 970 43.27 7.40 33.63
CA LEU A 970 41.92 6.99 34.03
C LEU A 970 41.15 8.16 34.68
N GLY A 971 39.89 8.34 34.29
CA GLY A 971 39.00 9.45 34.72
C GLY A 971 39.22 10.76 33.95
N ARG A 972 40.37 10.94 33.30
CA ARG A 972 40.65 12.10 32.44
C ARG A 972 40.51 11.79 30.96
N ASP A 973 41.22 10.78 30.48
CA ASP A 973 41.32 10.45 29.06
C ASP A 973 40.37 9.31 28.67
N TYR A 974 40.18 8.36 29.58
CA TYR A 974 39.25 7.23 29.47
C TYR A 974 38.60 6.92 30.82
N ASP A 975 37.46 6.23 30.80
CA ASP A 975 36.67 5.91 31.99
C ASP A 975 36.76 4.42 32.35
N ARG A 976 37.02 3.55 31.36
CA ARG A 976 37.20 2.10 31.54
C ARG A 976 38.31 1.56 30.63
N ALA A 977 38.96 0.48 31.06
CA ALA A 977 40.03 -0.16 30.29
C ALA A 977 39.77 -1.65 30.06
N GLY A 978 40.30 -2.17 28.94
CA GLY A 978 40.23 -3.59 28.59
C GLY A 978 39.21 -3.90 27.50
N ARG A 979 39.38 -5.06 26.83
CA ARG A 979 38.51 -5.48 25.71
C ARG A 979 37.10 -5.89 26.18
N ASP A 980 36.98 -6.41 27.39
CA ASP A 980 35.70 -6.87 27.95
C ASP A 980 34.91 -5.78 28.67
N ALA A 981 35.46 -4.57 28.79
CA ALA A 981 34.84 -3.45 29.51
C ALA A 981 33.46 -3.03 28.96
N LEU A 982 33.10 -3.46 27.75
CA LEU A 982 31.77 -3.27 27.16
C LEU A 982 30.71 -4.19 27.77
N ARG A 983 31.08 -5.45 28.11
CA ARG A 983 30.14 -6.51 28.52
C ARG A 983 29.47 -6.23 29.86
N ASP A 984 30.16 -5.47 30.73
CA ASP A 984 29.72 -5.16 32.10
C ASP A 984 29.19 -3.73 32.26
N LEU A 985 28.79 -3.07 31.16
CA LEU A 985 28.18 -1.76 31.25
C LEU A 985 26.76 -1.88 31.84
N PRO A 986 26.39 -1.03 32.82
CA PRO A 986 25.02 -0.94 33.28
C PRO A 986 24.16 -0.17 32.24
N PRO A 987 22.84 -0.44 32.18
CA PRO A 987 21.94 0.34 31.34
C PRO A 987 21.90 1.80 31.84
N PRO A 988 22.23 2.80 31.01
CA PRO A 988 22.33 4.20 31.46
C PRO A 988 20.96 4.85 31.69
N PHE A 989 19.87 4.25 31.18
CA PHE A 989 18.50 4.76 31.30
C PHE A 989 17.57 3.67 31.87
N PRO A 990 17.71 3.29 33.15
CA PRO A 990 16.91 2.24 33.75
C PRO A 990 15.40 2.59 33.69
N GLY A 991 14.58 1.62 33.30
CA GLY A 991 13.13 1.79 33.14
C GLY A 991 12.70 2.58 31.90
N GLN A 992 13.64 3.10 31.10
CA GLN A 992 13.34 3.80 29.86
C GLN A 992 13.71 2.94 28.65
N ARG A 993 13.12 3.24 27.50
CA ARG A 993 13.33 2.53 26.24
C ARG A 993 14.06 3.40 25.22
N PRO A 994 15.40 3.43 25.24
CA PRO A 994 16.16 4.27 24.32
C PRO A 994 16.09 3.78 22.86
N LEU A 995 16.47 4.65 21.93
CA LEU A 995 16.89 4.27 20.57
C LEU A 995 18.40 4.06 20.58
N ALA A 996 18.89 2.95 20.03
CA ALA A 996 20.31 2.64 20.00
C ALA A 996 20.88 2.70 18.58
N TYR A 997 22.02 3.37 18.43
CA TYR A 997 22.73 3.52 17.17
C TYR A 997 24.16 3.02 17.35
N LEU A 998 24.54 2.00 16.57
CA LEU A 998 25.83 1.31 16.68
C LEU A 998 26.65 1.55 15.42
N CYS A 999 27.91 1.94 15.58
CA CYS A 999 28.79 2.19 14.46
C CYS A 999 30.22 1.74 14.77
N GLY A 1000 30.74 0.80 13.98
CA GLY A 1000 32.08 0.27 14.18
C GLY A 1000 32.34 -1.06 13.48
N PRO A 1001 33.41 -1.78 13.86
CA PRO A 1001 33.69 -3.13 13.36
C PRO A 1001 32.59 -4.13 13.74
N GLU A 1002 32.43 -5.17 12.92
CA GLU A 1002 31.38 -6.19 13.08
C GLU A 1002 31.36 -6.85 14.46
N ALA A 1003 32.52 -7.27 14.98
CA ALA A 1003 32.62 -7.85 16.32
C ALA A 1003 32.13 -6.90 17.42
N PHE A 1004 32.42 -5.60 17.29
CA PHE A 1004 31.95 -4.59 18.26
C PHE A 1004 30.43 -4.40 18.17
N VAL A 1005 29.87 -4.32 16.97
CA VAL A 1005 28.42 -4.21 16.76
C VAL A 1005 27.69 -5.45 17.30
N ALA A 1006 28.25 -6.64 17.10
CA ALA A 1006 27.70 -7.89 17.64
C ALA A 1006 27.70 -7.90 19.18
N ASP A 1007 28.82 -7.56 19.82
CA ASP A 1007 28.92 -7.48 21.28
C ASP A 1007 27.99 -6.41 21.87
N ALA A 1008 27.93 -5.22 21.25
CA ALA A 1008 27.02 -4.15 21.67
C ALA A 1008 25.54 -4.53 21.50
N THR A 1009 25.19 -5.23 20.40
CA THR A 1009 23.83 -5.74 20.17
C THR A 1009 23.47 -6.79 21.23
N ALA A 1010 24.38 -7.71 21.55
CA ALA A 1010 24.16 -8.72 22.58
C ALA A 1010 23.92 -8.08 23.96
N LEU A 1011 24.72 -7.06 24.31
CA LEU A 1011 24.53 -6.26 25.52
C LEU A 1011 23.15 -5.57 25.56
N LEU A 1012 22.76 -4.89 24.49
CA LEU A 1012 21.47 -4.20 24.42
C LEU A 1012 20.28 -5.16 24.50
N ARG A 1013 20.40 -6.36 23.91
CA ARG A 1013 19.40 -7.42 24.07
C ARG A 1013 19.34 -7.93 25.50
N ALA A 1014 20.48 -8.08 26.17
CA ALA A 1014 20.52 -8.45 27.59
C ALA A 1014 19.88 -7.36 28.47
N TRP A 1015 19.93 -6.09 28.06
CA TRP A 1015 19.15 -5.00 28.67
C TRP A 1015 17.66 -4.99 28.30
N GLY A 1016 17.20 -5.92 27.44
CA GLY A 1016 15.81 -6.07 27.04
C GLY A 1016 15.37 -5.19 25.86
N LEU A 1017 16.32 -4.56 25.15
CA LEU A 1017 16.02 -3.71 24.00
C LEU A 1017 15.67 -4.58 22.77
N PRO A 1018 14.54 -4.33 22.08
CA PRO A 1018 14.17 -5.10 20.90
C PRO A 1018 15.02 -4.69 19.69
N LEU A 1019 15.27 -5.65 18.79
CA LEU A 1019 16.15 -5.47 17.63
C LEU A 1019 15.76 -4.30 16.73
N TYR A 1020 14.47 -4.02 16.56
CA TYR A 1020 13.99 -2.93 15.71
C TYR A 1020 14.23 -1.53 16.30
N ASP A 1021 14.63 -1.42 17.59
CA ASP A 1021 15.10 -0.17 18.21
C ASP A 1021 16.63 0.01 18.11
N ILE A 1022 17.34 -0.98 17.54
CA ILE A 1022 18.79 -0.97 17.35
C ILE A 1022 19.08 -0.74 15.86
N ALA A 1023 19.64 0.41 15.54
CA ALA A 1023 20.19 0.71 14.23
C ALA A 1023 21.70 0.44 14.26
N SER A 1024 22.26 -0.13 13.17
CA SER A 1024 23.70 -0.29 13.05
C SER A 1024 24.21 0.05 11.65
N GLU A 1025 25.45 0.54 11.58
CA GLU A 1025 26.22 0.79 10.36
C GLU A 1025 27.59 0.10 10.49
N LEU A 1026 27.97 -0.70 9.49
CA LEU A 1026 29.19 -1.50 9.46
C LEU A 1026 30.23 -0.89 8.52
N PHE A 1027 31.47 -0.79 8.99
CA PHE A 1027 32.62 -0.28 8.24
C PHE A 1027 33.63 -1.37 7.85
N THR A 1028 33.17 -2.61 7.61
CA THR A 1028 34.05 -3.74 7.25
C THR A 1028 33.95 -4.09 5.78
N THR A 1029 35.07 -4.10 5.07
CA THR A 1029 35.11 -4.37 3.62
C THR A 1029 35.21 -5.86 3.27
N ARG A 1030 35.25 -6.77 4.24
CA ARG A 1030 35.56 -8.18 3.98
C ARG A 1030 34.35 -9.07 4.24
N THR A 1031 34.10 -9.92 3.26
CA THR A 1031 33.32 -11.15 3.43
C THR A 1031 34.25 -12.30 3.15
N GLU A 1032 34.39 -13.26 4.08
CA GLU A 1032 35.21 -14.44 3.82
C GLU A 1032 34.47 -15.37 2.87
N VAL A 1033 35.11 -15.67 1.74
CA VAL A 1033 34.62 -16.62 0.74
C VAL A 1033 35.22 -17.98 1.06
N PRO A 1034 34.40 -19.04 1.22
CA PRO A 1034 34.90 -20.39 1.41
C PRO A 1034 35.82 -20.82 0.25
N ALA A 1035 37.02 -21.30 0.58
CA ALA A 1035 38.04 -21.64 -0.41
C ALA A 1035 37.75 -22.93 -1.21
N ASP A 1036 36.79 -23.73 -0.75
CA ASP A 1036 36.36 -25.01 -1.32
C ASP A 1036 35.32 -24.86 -2.44
N LEU A 1037 34.83 -23.65 -2.70
CA LEU A 1037 33.93 -23.38 -3.82
C LEU A 1037 34.67 -23.53 -5.17
N THR A 1038 33.95 -23.95 -6.22
CA THR A 1038 34.53 -24.13 -7.56
C THR A 1038 34.24 -22.92 -8.45
N PRO A 1039 35.10 -22.60 -9.43
CA PRO A 1039 34.84 -21.50 -10.36
C PRO A 1039 33.51 -21.67 -11.12
N ARG A 1040 32.82 -20.54 -11.36
CA ARG A 1040 31.50 -20.47 -12.03
C ARG A 1040 31.49 -19.42 -13.13
N THR A 1041 30.67 -19.65 -14.14
CA THR A 1041 30.39 -18.64 -15.16
C THR A 1041 29.20 -17.79 -14.72
N VAL A 1042 29.35 -16.47 -14.76
CA VAL A 1042 28.29 -15.51 -14.45
C VAL A 1042 27.99 -14.70 -15.71
N ALA A 1043 26.72 -14.68 -16.13
CA ALA A 1043 26.26 -13.87 -17.24
C ALA A 1043 25.46 -12.65 -16.75
N LEU A 1044 25.62 -11.53 -17.45
CA LEU A 1044 24.91 -10.28 -17.20
C LEU A 1044 23.84 -10.11 -18.27
N ALA A 1045 22.57 -10.31 -17.90
CA ALA A 1045 21.45 -10.42 -18.85
C ALA A 1045 21.26 -9.16 -19.71
N ARG A 1046 21.50 -7.98 -19.13
CA ARG A 1046 21.23 -6.71 -19.84
C ARG A 1046 22.31 -6.36 -20.85
N SER A 1047 23.55 -6.73 -20.55
CA SER A 1047 24.69 -6.43 -21.41
C SER A 1047 25.08 -7.58 -22.35
N GLY A 1048 24.60 -8.80 -22.07
CA GLY A 1048 25.02 -10.02 -22.77
C GLY A 1048 26.46 -10.43 -22.47
N GLN A 1049 27.11 -9.80 -21.49
CA GLN A 1049 28.51 -10.06 -21.12
C GLN A 1049 28.61 -11.22 -20.13
N THR A 1050 29.76 -11.89 -20.10
CA THR A 1050 30.04 -12.98 -19.15
C THR A 1050 31.39 -12.81 -18.49
N PHE A 1051 31.52 -13.24 -17.24
CA PHE A 1051 32.79 -13.32 -16.53
C PHE A 1051 32.90 -14.59 -15.71
N THR A 1052 34.13 -15.01 -15.44
CA THR A 1052 34.41 -16.17 -14.58
C THR A 1052 34.61 -15.71 -13.15
N TRP A 1053 33.80 -16.24 -12.25
CA TRP A 1053 33.97 -16.10 -10.80
C TRP A 1053 34.81 -17.26 -10.25
N SER A 1054 35.72 -16.97 -9.32
CA SER A 1054 36.46 -17.98 -8.53
C SER A 1054 36.54 -17.57 -7.06
N PRO A 1055 36.80 -18.51 -6.11
CA PRO A 1055 36.90 -18.15 -4.69
C PRO A 1055 37.93 -17.04 -4.41
N GLY A 1056 39.04 -17.06 -5.15
CA GLY A 1056 40.11 -16.07 -5.03
C GLY A 1056 39.73 -14.66 -5.53
N THR A 1057 38.68 -14.54 -6.34
CA THR A 1057 38.18 -13.24 -6.83
C THR A 1057 37.21 -12.55 -5.88
N GLY A 1058 36.78 -13.19 -4.79
CA GLY A 1058 35.92 -12.58 -3.78
C GLY A 1058 34.43 -12.74 -4.08
N THR A 1059 33.62 -11.70 -3.87
CA THR A 1059 32.17 -11.73 -4.09
C THR A 1059 31.82 -11.64 -5.59
N LEU A 1060 30.54 -11.81 -5.95
CA LEU A 1060 30.05 -11.58 -7.32
C LEU A 1060 30.39 -10.18 -7.83
N LEU A 1061 30.29 -9.17 -6.97
CA LEU A 1061 30.68 -7.80 -7.29
C LEU A 1061 32.18 -7.68 -7.55
N ASP A 1062 33.02 -8.26 -6.69
CA ASP A 1062 34.48 -8.15 -6.82
C ASP A 1062 34.98 -8.82 -8.10
N ALA A 1063 34.42 -9.99 -8.45
CA ALA A 1063 34.75 -10.69 -9.68
C ALA A 1063 34.28 -9.96 -10.94
N ALA A 1064 33.09 -9.35 -10.92
CA ALA A 1064 32.60 -8.54 -12.02
C ALA A 1064 33.51 -7.33 -12.28
N GLU A 1065 33.93 -6.64 -11.21
CA GLU A 1065 34.82 -5.49 -11.29
C GLU A 1065 36.23 -5.88 -11.76
N ALA A 1066 36.75 -7.02 -11.29
CA ALA A 1066 38.03 -7.55 -11.76
C ALA A 1066 38.01 -7.89 -13.27
N ALA A 1067 36.83 -8.27 -13.79
CA ALA A 1067 36.60 -8.50 -15.21
C ALA A 1067 36.23 -7.22 -16.00
N GLY A 1068 36.21 -6.06 -15.34
CA GLY A 1068 35.91 -4.76 -15.98
C GLY A 1068 34.42 -4.45 -16.14
N HIS A 1069 33.53 -5.22 -15.52
CA HIS A 1069 32.09 -4.95 -15.53
C HIS A 1069 31.69 -4.06 -14.35
N ARG A 1070 30.76 -3.15 -14.60
CA ARG A 1070 30.20 -2.26 -13.57
C ARG A 1070 28.86 -2.80 -13.11
N LEU A 1071 28.81 -3.30 -11.88
CA LEU A 1071 27.56 -3.67 -11.21
C LEU A 1071 27.14 -2.60 -10.20
N PRO A 1072 25.83 -2.49 -9.89
CA PRO A 1072 25.36 -1.65 -8.80
C PRO A 1072 26.12 -1.98 -7.50
N SER A 1073 26.64 -0.95 -6.83
CA SER A 1073 27.33 -1.12 -5.54
C SER A 1073 27.29 0.17 -4.73
N GLY A 1074 27.38 0.05 -3.40
CA GLY A 1074 27.39 1.19 -2.48
C GLY A 1074 28.29 0.90 -1.28
N CYS A 1075 27.69 0.54 -0.15
CA CYS A 1075 28.42 0.23 1.10
C CYS A 1075 29.37 -0.96 1.01
N ARG A 1076 29.13 -1.90 0.07
CA ARG A 1076 29.80 -3.21 -0.06
C ARG A 1076 29.72 -4.13 1.17
N THR A 1077 28.89 -3.78 2.14
CA THR A 1077 28.54 -4.60 3.30
C THR A 1077 27.13 -5.18 3.22
N GLY A 1078 26.40 -4.88 2.13
CA GLY A 1078 25.01 -5.27 1.90
C GLY A 1078 23.96 -4.39 2.58
N GLN A 1079 24.36 -3.49 3.48
CA GLN A 1079 23.43 -2.69 4.29
C GLN A 1079 22.68 -1.60 3.54
N CYS A 1080 23.31 -1.00 2.53
CA CYS A 1080 22.65 0.01 1.68
C CYS A 1080 21.76 -0.64 0.61
N GLU A 1081 21.86 -1.95 0.42
CA GLU A 1081 21.17 -2.72 -0.63
C GLU A 1081 21.36 -2.24 -2.08
N SER A 1082 22.18 -1.21 -2.33
CA SER A 1082 22.48 -0.71 -3.67
C SER A 1082 23.12 -1.74 -4.60
N CYS A 1083 23.63 -2.86 -4.04
CA CYS A 1083 24.20 -3.96 -4.81
C CYS A 1083 23.20 -5.09 -5.10
N GLN A 1084 21.92 -4.88 -4.81
CA GLN A 1084 20.88 -5.87 -5.04
C GLN A 1084 20.58 -6.01 -6.53
N VAL A 1085 20.69 -7.23 -7.05
CA VAL A 1085 20.31 -7.60 -8.43
C VAL A 1085 19.46 -8.85 -8.40
N ARG A 1086 18.59 -9.02 -9.40
CA ARG A 1086 17.81 -10.25 -9.56
C ARG A 1086 18.69 -11.35 -10.17
N VAL A 1087 18.50 -12.59 -9.73
CA VAL A 1087 19.12 -13.80 -10.28
C VAL A 1087 18.09 -14.43 -11.21
N GLU A 1088 18.26 -14.27 -12.52
CA GLU A 1088 17.30 -14.75 -13.53
C GLU A 1088 17.38 -16.28 -13.71
N ALA A 1089 18.58 -16.84 -13.58
CA ALA A 1089 18.82 -18.27 -13.65
C ALA A 1089 20.02 -18.67 -12.79
N GLY A 1090 20.02 -19.90 -12.30
CA GLY A 1090 21.04 -20.43 -11.39
C GLY A 1090 20.76 -20.12 -9.92
N SER A 1091 21.77 -20.27 -9.08
CA SER A 1091 21.65 -20.03 -7.64
C SER A 1091 22.94 -19.45 -7.05
N VAL A 1092 22.76 -18.67 -5.99
CA VAL A 1092 23.82 -17.98 -5.27
C VAL A 1092 23.65 -18.22 -3.77
N ALA A 1093 24.74 -18.09 -3.02
CA ALA A 1093 24.74 -18.08 -1.58
C ALA A 1093 25.15 -16.69 -1.07
N HIS A 1094 24.43 -16.19 -0.08
CA HIS A 1094 24.85 -15.00 0.65
C HIS A 1094 25.78 -15.38 1.76
N LEU A 1095 26.91 -14.69 1.82
CA LEU A 1095 27.93 -14.89 2.84
C LEU A 1095 27.58 -14.17 4.16
N ALA A 1096 26.36 -13.64 4.26
CA ALA A 1096 25.80 -12.95 5.42
C ALA A 1096 24.27 -13.15 5.43
N THR A 1097 23.63 -12.89 6.58
CA THR A 1097 22.17 -12.89 6.66
C THR A 1097 21.58 -11.93 5.64
N TYR A 1098 20.65 -12.44 4.82
CA TYR A 1098 20.00 -11.69 3.77
C TYR A 1098 18.49 -11.87 3.88
N ASP A 1099 17.79 -10.76 4.15
CA ASP A 1099 16.34 -10.73 4.35
C ASP A 1099 15.57 -10.29 3.10
N GLY A 1100 16.24 -10.22 1.95
CA GLY A 1100 15.64 -9.82 0.68
C GLY A 1100 14.92 -10.97 -0.04
N PRO A 1101 14.35 -10.69 -1.22
CA PRO A 1101 13.68 -11.70 -2.04
C PRO A 1101 14.63 -12.85 -2.40
N PRO A 1102 14.17 -14.12 -2.39
CA PRO A 1102 15.01 -15.28 -2.64
C PRO A 1102 15.57 -15.35 -4.08
N ASP A 1103 14.94 -14.65 -5.02
CA ASP A 1103 15.36 -14.47 -6.41
C ASP A 1103 16.29 -13.27 -6.61
N HIS A 1104 16.73 -12.62 -5.54
CA HIS A 1104 17.65 -11.49 -5.59
C HIS A 1104 18.90 -11.79 -4.78
N CYS A 1105 20.01 -11.18 -5.18
CA CYS A 1105 21.25 -11.24 -4.44
C CYS A 1105 21.88 -9.88 -4.24
N LEU A 1106 22.52 -9.70 -3.09
CA LEU A 1106 23.41 -8.58 -2.87
C LEU A 1106 24.74 -8.99 -3.47
N THR A 1107 25.06 -8.54 -4.69
CA THR A 1107 26.28 -8.96 -5.41
C THR A 1107 27.55 -8.74 -4.58
N CYS A 1108 27.53 -7.71 -3.72
CA CYS A 1108 28.59 -7.38 -2.78
C CYS A 1108 28.67 -8.30 -1.53
N ARG A 1109 27.74 -9.23 -1.36
CA ARG A 1109 27.67 -10.21 -0.26
C ARG A 1109 27.28 -11.61 -0.74
N ALA A 1110 27.32 -11.87 -2.04
CA ALA A 1110 26.88 -13.12 -2.64
C ALA A 1110 27.99 -13.77 -3.47
N VAL A 1111 27.94 -15.09 -3.54
CA VAL A 1111 28.79 -15.95 -4.37
C VAL A 1111 27.93 -16.92 -5.16
N PRO A 1112 28.31 -17.29 -6.40
CA PRO A 1112 27.55 -18.26 -7.19
C PRO A 1112 27.76 -19.68 -6.67
N LEU A 1113 26.68 -20.45 -6.55
CA LEU A 1113 26.74 -21.89 -6.23
C LEU A 1113 26.81 -22.74 -7.50
N VAL A 1114 26.16 -22.27 -8.56
CA VAL A 1114 26.16 -22.81 -9.93
C VAL A 1114 26.36 -21.67 -10.92
N ASP A 1115 26.53 -21.99 -12.21
CA ASP A 1115 26.51 -20.97 -13.25
C ASP A 1115 25.19 -20.20 -13.19
N CYS A 1116 25.27 -18.87 -13.21
CA CYS A 1116 24.11 -18.03 -12.98
C CYS A 1116 24.03 -16.83 -13.93
N VAL A 1117 22.82 -16.30 -14.06
CA VAL A 1117 22.49 -15.12 -14.86
C VAL A 1117 21.97 -14.05 -13.92
N LEU A 1118 22.62 -12.89 -13.91
CA LEU A 1118 22.21 -11.72 -13.12
C LEU A 1118 21.53 -10.70 -14.04
N ASP A 1119 20.41 -10.14 -13.58
CA ASP A 1119 19.68 -9.05 -14.25
C ASP A 1119 20.40 -7.71 -14.03
N ALA A 1120 21.60 -7.59 -14.61
CA ALA A 1120 22.48 -6.43 -14.48
C ALA A 1120 23.16 -6.06 -15.79
#